data_AF-A0A662JYF7-F1
#
_entry.id   AF-A0A662JYF7-F1
#
_cell.length_a   1.000
_cell.length_b   1.000
_cell.length_c   1.000
_cell.angle_alpha   90.00
_cell.angle_beta   90.00
_cell.angle_gamma   90.00
#
_symmetry.space_group_name_H-M   'P 1'
#
loop_
_entity.id
_entity.type
_entity.pdbx_description
1 polymer ?
#
loop_
_entity_poly.entity_id
_entity_poly.type
_entity_poly.pdbx_seq_one_letter_code
_entity_poly.pdbx_strand_id
1 'polypeptide(L)'
;MGKWIMYMQEYMQADGMRSKTLMTILILISFLLSINYFILPYHKNCYASTPPTLYVGEGETYTRIQDAIDNATDGYRIVVYNGTYYENLIIDKQLDIFGEDRAVTIIDGNGNGDVITISAENVNISHFTIRNSGSNPNNTVVMINSSSSIITDNIILNGQNGISIQNCGSHLIYDNIIKNNQGHGILLNNSDQNTITYNTIDNNHNGIYLHISDDNTIENNVVQNNTANGVFLNRTCDNNGISSNMFSYNGNGVYLNDYCDYNTISNNQIQNSDSNGIILENSSWNIINNNIVHSNNNYGIMIVGSNNTIQNNLVSYNKKHGMYFTADDNNTISSNTINNNSYDGMRLYNSTYDYIYNNEIYGNQLHGVYMDFFTLNNYVYNNFFHDNADNACDKSINRNIWNTSKTLGTNIVDGPYLGGNYWDDYTGSDNNNDGLGDTPYTIYAGNQDQHPLLDIISPEINNIIVTPSKQKTGGHINISATITDNVEIKTVHLLITYPNDQTINLSITQNKTGNTYYCNKTYTSVGTYSIYIAASDTGNNWKNSSYENFEITEGTPPTIVDNSDKTGSPSGKYTFNVTVTDDMDNAKNLTVKVYWTHGKLSGNHLLINTNKNFFEWTITLDSTTDNLRYYLYANDSWGNTAITEQKNITIIDKEPPHITINKHQLYTNISPNTYIISVTITDNTEVTNVYIEYWYDNSSTHTTANMDKTGENLYEKNIIPEKKVERIYCIIYANDTSGNQNNTMNPIADANGPYTGYVTTKITFNGSKSFDLDGTITKYAWDFGDGNTATGKHVNHTYSTSGNYTVKLTVIDNNERTNTDITYILIHPLLQTKTSYNTLNWIKKEYNITLNKLFYSYDSDGDGIVDTFFDPNNKLTAVHTGHINLSGNISFLISIDDTQIPELIWNSTTDKITPVKYKTGDIYKTIVNEKNNTATSYIKVDKTKWIYLETTDLYEQADITIKKANKTIPADRIWRKNGKIYLLDDAETQYQIIYQNIQTTTLQQPTFDPIDGGSINKDKTTITITYNTSVTILDAAFGNKMIDLNSITTADNKTFTYTPPSNLKKGVYEFYILVKDKNGDTLESTVHYHYTPYVHAGENILTHPLVGISILAATAAGIILTIHKAKRTGFTHFVYLKNKKLIPFFKTIILGPVSINIDDNRIAKAEFYIDGKLKETITTPPYFWQWNEKAFLKHTLETRVYDQQGNSISTGEMTFYIFNPSKKMFRQAASQ
;
A
#
# COMPACT_ATOMS: atom_id res chain seq x y z
N MET A 1 -8.93 -25.39 -47.43
CA MET A 1 -10.26 -24.76 -47.31
C MET A 1 -11.31 -25.38 -48.24
N GLY A 2 -11.05 -25.57 -49.54
CA GLY A 2 -12.06 -26.07 -50.51
C GLY A 2 -12.60 -27.50 -50.34
N LYS A 3 -11.98 -28.40 -49.56
CA LYS A 3 -12.49 -29.77 -49.31
C LYS A 3 -13.31 -29.91 -48.02
N TRP A 4 -13.27 -28.91 -47.14
CA TRP A 4 -14.07 -28.88 -45.91
C TRP A 4 -15.47 -28.29 -46.14
N ILE A 5 -15.61 -27.38 -47.11
CA ILE A 5 -16.88 -26.73 -47.46
C ILE A 5 -17.86 -27.71 -48.13
N MET A 6 -17.36 -28.72 -48.86
CA MET A 6 -18.19 -29.73 -49.53
C MET A 6 -18.81 -30.75 -48.55
N TYR A 7 -18.14 -31.07 -47.43
CA TYR A 7 -18.67 -32.00 -46.43
C TYR A 7 -19.75 -31.37 -45.52
N MET A 8 -19.72 -30.05 -45.35
CA MET A 8 -20.74 -29.31 -44.58
C MET A 8 -22.03 -29.11 -45.36
N GLN A 9 -22.00 -29.08 -46.70
CA GLN A 9 -23.22 -28.95 -47.51
C GLN A 9 -24.07 -30.23 -47.54
N GLU A 10 -23.47 -31.41 -47.45
CA GLU A 10 -24.21 -32.69 -47.39
C GLU A 10 -24.85 -32.96 -46.02
N TYR A 11 -24.33 -32.38 -44.93
CA TYR A 11 -24.92 -32.52 -43.58
C TYR A 11 -26.10 -31.56 -43.32
N MET A 12 -26.27 -30.51 -44.13
CA MET A 12 -27.26 -29.45 -43.91
C MET A 12 -28.64 -29.70 -44.55
N GLN A 13 -28.85 -30.81 -45.27
CA GLN A 13 -30.17 -31.14 -45.84
C GLN A 13 -31.04 -32.07 -44.97
N ALA A 14 -30.56 -32.53 -43.81
CA ALA A 14 -31.22 -33.65 -43.12
C ALA A 14 -32.03 -33.34 -41.84
N ASP A 15 -31.89 -32.19 -41.16
CA ASP A 15 -32.74 -31.94 -39.98
C ASP A 15 -33.02 -30.45 -39.71
N GLY A 16 -34.30 -30.09 -39.66
CA GLY A 16 -34.77 -28.73 -39.42
C GLY A 16 -34.55 -28.28 -37.97
N MET A 17 -33.56 -27.41 -37.73
CA MET A 17 -33.37 -26.72 -36.46
C MET A 17 -33.66 -25.22 -36.55
N ARG A 18 -34.44 -24.74 -35.57
CA ARG A 18 -34.97 -23.36 -35.44
C ARG A 18 -33.91 -22.32 -35.05
N SER A 19 -34.14 -21.08 -35.52
CA SER A 19 -33.22 -19.94 -35.65
C SER A 19 -32.53 -19.36 -34.39
N LYS A 20 -32.68 -19.91 -33.19
CA LYS A 20 -32.02 -19.36 -31.97
C LYS A 20 -30.70 -20.07 -31.62
N THR A 21 -30.58 -21.35 -31.95
CA THR A 21 -29.36 -22.12 -31.68
C THR A 21 -28.26 -21.77 -32.68
N LEU A 22 -28.62 -21.42 -33.91
CA LEU A 22 -27.69 -21.04 -34.98
C LEU A 22 -26.96 -19.72 -34.69
N MET A 23 -27.68 -18.72 -34.16
CA MET A 23 -27.12 -17.42 -33.77
C MET A 23 -26.22 -17.56 -32.54
N THR A 24 -26.58 -18.44 -31.60
CA THR A 24 -25.76 -18.72 -30.41
C THR A 24 -24.49 -19.48 -30.77
N ILE A 25 -24.52 -20.38 -31.76
CA ILE A 25 -23.33 -21.11 -32.24
C ILE A 25 -22.42 -20.20 -33.08
N LEU A 26 -22.99 -19.31 -33.91
CA LEU A 26 -22.21 -18.29 -34.64
C LEU A 26 -21.57 -17.26 -33.70
N ILE A 27 -22.28 -16.87 -32.63
CA ILE A 27 -21.73 -16.03 -31.55
C ILE A 27 -20.66 -16.80 -30.77
N LEU A 28 -20.85 -18.09 -30.45
CA LEU A 28 -19.81 -18.87 -29.77
C LEU A 28 -18.60 -19.15 -30.65
N ILE A 29 -18.75 -19.34 -31.96
CA ILE A 29 -17.63 -19.53 -32.90
C ILE A 29 -16.88 -18.22 -33.12
N SER A 30 -17.58 -17.07 -33.17
CA SER A 30 -16.92 -15.75 -33.20
C SER A 30 -16.27 -15.41 -31.85
N PHE A 31 -16.85 -15.84 -30.71
CA PHE A 31 -16.24 -15.73 -29.38
C PHE A 31 -15.05 -16.68 -29.17
N LEU A 32 -15.07 -17.86 -29.78
CA LEU A 32 -13.94 -18.82 -29.77
C LEU A 32 -12.85 -18.46 -30.77
N LEU A 33 -13.18 -17.70 -31.83
CA LEU A 33 -12.22 -17.09 -32.75
C LEU A 33 -11.60 -15.81 -32.16
N SER A 34 -12.35 -15.03 -31.36
CA SER A 34 -11.81 -13.83 -30.70
C SER A 34 -10.98 -14.14 -29.44
N ILE A 35 -11.25 -15.25 -28.74
CA ILE A 35 -10.41 -15.71 -27.62
C ILE A 35 -9.05 -16.27 -28.09
N ASN A 36 -8.88 -16.56 -29.38
CA ASN A 36 -7.59 -16.97 -29.96
C ASN A 36 -6.75 -15.81 -30.52
N TYR A 37 -7.18 -14.54 -30.39
CA TYR A 37 -6.42 -13.36 -30.85
C TYR A 37 -5.79 -12.50 -29.73
N PHE A 38 -5.89 -12.93 -28.47
CA PHE A 38 -5.21 -12.27 -27.33
C PHE A 38 -3.98 -13.01 -26.81
N ILE A 39 -3.42 -13.92 -27.61
CA ILE A 39 -2.09 -14.48 -27.39
C ILE A 39 -1.21 -13.85 -28.46
N LEU A 40 -0.15 -13.15 -28.02
CA LEU A 40 1.00 -12.75 -28.82
C LEU A 40 1.30 -13.82 -29.90
N PRO A 41 1.71 -13.47 -31.14
CA PRO A 41 2.39 -14.42 -32.00
C PRO A 41 3.79 -14.67 -31.41
N TYR A 42 3.86 -15.30 -30.23
CA TYR A 42 5.03 -16.06 -29.86
C TYR A 42 4.93 -17.34 -30.67
N HIS A 43 5.51 -17.32 -31.87
CA HIS A 43 5.84 -18.53 -32.57
C HIS A 43 6.61 -19.42 -31.59
N LYS A 44 5.96 -20.52 -31.19
CA LYS A 44 6.62 -21.69 -30.64
C LYS A 44 7.49 -22.27 -31.76
N ASN A 45 8.66 -21.69 -31.97
CA ASN A 45 9.78 -22.37 -32.61
C ASN A 45 10.85 -22.62 -31.55
N CYS A 46 11.01 -23.90 -31.26
CA CYS A 46 12.23 -24.60 -30.86
C CYS A 46 13.52 -23.75 -30.86
N TYR A 47 14.23 -23.74 -29.72
CA TYR A 47 15.65 -23.44 -29.52
C TYR A 47 16.40 -22.72 -30.67
N ALA A 48 16.78 -21.43 -30.52
CA ALA A 48 18.00 -20.87 -31.13
C ALA A 48 18.32 -19.45 -30.62
N SER A 49 19.61 -19.17 -30.45
CA SER A 49 20.36 -17.88 -30.35
C SER A 49 19.64 -16.54 -30.12
N THR A 50 20.26 -15.67 -29.31
CA THR A 50 20.03 -14.22 -29.35
C THR A 50 20.01 -13.72 -30.80
N PRO A 51 19.04 -12.87 -31.20
CA PRO A 51 18.98 -12.34 -32.55
C PRO A 51 20.32 -11.72 -32.94
N PRO A 52 20.87 -12.03 -34.12
CA PRO A 52 22.05 -11.36 -34.61
C PRO A 52 21.85 -9.84 -34.57
N THR A 53 22.82 -9.13 -34.02
CA THR A 53 22.74 -7.68 -33.77
C THR A 53 23.82 -6.96 -34.58
N LEU A 54 23.41 -5.93 -35.33
CA LEU A 54 24.28 -5.01 -36.03
C LEU A 54 24.32 -3.68 -35.27
N TYR A 55 25.48 -3.02 -35.25
CA TYR A 55 25.70 -1.76 -34.54
C TYR A 55 26.02 -0.64 -35.54
N VAL A 56 25.40 0.53 -35.35
CA VAL A 56 25.57 1.71 -36.20
C VAL A 56 26.06 2.88 -35.36
N GLY A 57 27.16 3.52 -35.74
CA GLY A 57 27.74 4.64 -35.00
C GLY A 57 29.19 4.95 -35.34
N GLU A 58 29.74 5.99 -34.71
CA GLU A 58 31.17 6.32 -34.84
C GLU A 58 32.03 5.19 -34.26
N GLY A 59 32.95 4.64 -35.05
CA GLY A 59 33.81 3.53 -34.64
C GLY A 59 33.21 2.13 -34.83
N GLU A 60 31.96 2.04 -35.28
CA GLU A 60 31.29 0.76 -35.56
C GLU A 60 31.46 0.28 -37.01
N THR A 61 31.03 -0.95 -37.27
CA THR A 61 31.08 -1.56 -38.61
C THR A 61 30.24 -0.78 -39.63
N TYR A 62 29.13 -0.18 -39.19
CA TYR A 62 28.26 0.62 -40.03
C TYR A 62 28.21 2.05 -39.50
N THR A 63 28.45 3.04 -40.37
CA THR A 63 28.30 4.47 -40.04
C THR A 63 26.94 5.03 -40.45
N ARG A 64 26.18 4.27 -41.26
CA ARG A 64 24.85 4.61 -41.78
C ARG A 64 23.84 3.54 -41.40
N ILE A 65 22.62 3.96 -41.11
CA ILE A 65 21.56 3.04 -40.68
C ILE A 65 21.09 2.19 -41.87
N GLN A 66 20.95 2.79 -43.06
CA GLN A 66 20.51 2.04 -44.24
C GLN A 66 21.49 0.92 -44.62
N ASP A 67 22.80 1.16 -44.52
CA ASP A 67 23.81 0.14 -44.82
C ASP A 67 23.67 -1.08 -43.89
N ALA A 68 23.31 -0.87 -42.62
CA ALA A 68 23.02 -1.96 -41.68
C ALA A 68 21.71 -2.69 -42.02
N ILE A 69 20.65 -1.96 -42.42
CA ILE A 69 19.39 -2.55 -42.89
C ILE A 69 19.63 -3.43 -44.13
N ASP A 70 20.40 -2.94 -45.09
CA ASP A 70 20.70 -3.64 -46.35
C ASP A 70 21.44 -4.96 -46.10
N ASN A 71 22.33 -5.00 -45.10
CA ASN A 71 23.09 -6.19 -44.70
C ASN A 71 22.35 -7.12 -43.72
N ALA A 72 21.31 -6.64 -43.05
CA ALA A 72 20.51 -7.46 -42.14
C ALA A 72 19.68 -8.51 -42.89
N THR A 73 19.34 -9.61 -42.20
CA THR A 73 18.31 -10.57 -42.62
C THR A 73 17.11 -10.53 -41.68
N ASP A 74 15.99 -11.11 -42.07
CA ASP A 74 14.78 -11.15 -41.22
C ASP A 74 15.08 -11.67 -39.80
N GLY A 75 14.48 -11.01 -38.81
CA GLY A 75 14.67 -11.26 -37.39
C GLY A 75 15.93 -10.64 -36.78
N TYR A 76 16.70 -9.85 -37.53
CA TYR A 76 17.88 -9.16 -37.00
C TYR A 76 17.50 -7.96 -36.15
N ARG A 77 18.47 -7.57 -35.31
CA ARG A 77 18.42 -6.37 -34.50
C ARG A 77 19.43 -5.35 -34.99
N ILE A 78 19.06 -4.08 -35.01
CA ILE A 78 19.95 -2.96 -35.31
C ILE A 78 19.94 -2.00 -34.10
N VAL A 79 21.12 -1.78 -33.53
CA VAL A 79 21.34 -0.82 -32.43
C VAL A 79 22.05 0.39 -33.00
N VAL A 80 21.48 1.58 -32.78
CA VAL A 80 22.02 2.83 -33.31
C VAL A 80 22.49 3.70 -32.14
N TYR A 81 23.79 4.00 -32.11
CA TYR A 81 24.38 4.85 -31.08
C TYR A 81 23.99 6.33 -31.27
N ASN A 82 24.21 7.12 -30.22
CA ASN A 82 23.91 8.55 -30.22
C ASN A 82 24.59 9.31 -31.38
N GLY A 83 23.81 10.17 -32.04
CA GLY A 83 24.26 10.89 -33.23
C GLY A 83 23.09 11.39 -34.08
N THR A 84 23.39 12.25 -35.05
CA THR A 84 22.41 12.68 -36.07
C THR A 84 22.72 12.01 -37.40
N TYR A 85 21.78 11.22 -37.88
CA TYR A 85 21.85 10.46 -39.12
C TYR A 85 20.96 11.14 -40.16
N TYR A 86 21.57 11.79 -41.15
CA TYR A 86 20.88 12.48 -42.23
C TYR A 86 20.54 11.48 -43.34
N GLU A 87 19.43 10.75 -43.18
CA GLU A 87 19.07 9.63 -44.04
C GLU A 87 17.55 9.51 -44.21
N ASN A 88 17.13 8.94 -45.35
CA ASN A 88 15.78 8.45 -45.58
C ASN A 88 15.83 6.93 -45.63
N LEU A 89 15.16 6.26 -44.69
CA LEU A 89 15.28 4.82 -44.49
C LEU A 89 14.15 4.05 -45.18
N ILE A 90 14.49 2.92 -45.81
CA ILE A 90 13.53 1.94 -46.33
C ILE A 90 13.77 0.63 -45.59
N ILE A 91 12.77 0.19 -44.84
CA ILE A 91 12.81 -1.03 -44.04
C ILE A 91 11.93 -2.08 -44.72
N ASP A 92 12.59 -2.96 -45.49
CA ASP A 92 11.96 -3.99 -46.32
C ASP A 92 12.13 -5.41 -45.78
N LYS A 93 12.58 -5.53 -44.52
CA LYS A 93 12.81 -6.79 -43.80
C LYS A 93 12.21 -6.73 -42.40
N GLN A 94 11.90 -7.89 -41.83
CA GLN A 94 11.43 -7.98 -40.44
C GLN A 94 12.59 -7.65 -39.49
N LEU A 95 12.58 -6.46 -38.86
CA LEU A 95 13.71 -5.97 -38.06
C LEU A 95 13.26 -5.33 -36.73
N ASP A 96 14.09 -5.49 -35.70
CA ASP A 96 14.07 -4.69 -34.48
C ASP A 96 15.11 -3.57 -34.59
N ILE A 97 14.69 -2.32 -34.72
CA ILE A 97 15.60 -1.17 -34.84
C ILE A 97 15.39 -0.25 -33.64
N PHE A 98 16.43 -0.02 -32.85
CA PHE A 98 16.33 0.93 -31.74
C PHE A 98 17.57 1.78 -31.51
N GLY A 99 17.33 3.03 -31.13
CA GLY A 99 18.35 3.98 -30.72
C GLY A 99 18.84 3.77 -29.30
N GLU A 100 19.99 4.34 -28.98
CA GLU A 100 20.57 4.33 -27.64
C GLU A 100 19.80 5.26 -26.69
N ASP A 101 19.41 6.44 -27.16
CA ASP A 101 18.63 7.42 -26.39
C ASP A 101 17.77 8.29 -27.34
N ARG A 102 16.43 8.22 -27.19
CA ARG A 102 15.48 8.97 -28.02
C ARG A 102 15.71 10.47 -28.06
N ALA A 103 16.36 11.06 -27.05
CA ALA A 103 16.63 12.50 -27.01
C ALA A 103 17.77 12.93 -27.95
N VAL A 104 18.70 12.03 -28.28
CA VAL A 104 19.96 12.36 -28.96
C VAL A 104 20.35 11.41 -30.08
N THR A 105 19.71 10.24 -30.21
CA THR A 105 19.75 9.40 -31.42
C THR A 105 18.71 9.92 -32.42
N ILE A 106 19.18 10.65 -33.44
CA ILE A 106 18.32 11.42 -34.35
C ILE A 106 18.39 10.86 -35.77
N ILE A 107 17.25 10.57 -36.38
CA ILE A 107 17.10 10.31 -37.82
C ILE A 107 16.46 11.57 -38.44
N ASP A 108 17.19 12.21 -39.36
CA ASP A 108 16.81 13.49 -39.96
C ASP A 108 16.67 13.35 -41.47
N GLY A 109 15.45 13.49 -42.00
CA GLY A 109 15.19 13.38 -43.45
C GLY A 109 15.65 14.59 -44.27
N ASN A 110 16.24 15.61 -43.62
CA ASN A 110 16.79 16.80 -44.26
C ASN A 110 15.81 17.54 -45.19
N GLY A 111 14.51 17.47 -44.88
CA GLY A 111 13.46 18.14 -45.65
C GLY A 111 13.14 17.50 -47.00
N ASN A 112 13.43 16.20 -47.17
CA ASN A 112 13.16 15.48 -48.42
C ASN A 112 12.45 14.15 -48.17
N GLY A 113 11.43 13.84 -48.99
CA GLY A 113 10.73 12.54 -48.97
C GLY A 113 10.14 12.13 -47.62
N ASP A 114 9.89 10.84 -47.45
CA ASP A 114 9.54 10.24 -46.17
C ASP A 114 10.81 9.92 -45.38
N VAL A 115 10.84 10.16 -44.06
CA VAL A 115 12.07 9.94 -43.27
C VAL A 115 12.30 8.44 -43.06
N ILE A 116 11.24 7.70 -42.70
CA ILE A 116 11.27 6.24 -42.60
C ILE A 116 10.07 5.66 -43.37
N THR A 117 10.32 4.67 -44.22
CA THR A 117 9.29 3.88 -44.89
C THR A 117 9.41 2.42 -44.48
N ILE A 118 8.35 1.88 -43.88
CA ILE A 118 8.23 0.48 -43.47
C ILE A 118 7.41 -0.27 -44.52
N SER A 119 8.02 -1.27 -45.15
CA SER A 119 7.39 -2.13 -46.17
C SER A 119 7.44 -3.63 -45.85
N ALA A 120 7.99 -4.02 -44.70
CA ALA A 120 7.95 -5.38 -44.18
C ALA A 120 7.08 -5.51 -42.93
N GLU A 121 6.49 -6.68 -42.72
CA GLU A 121 5.68 -6.96 -41.53
C GLU A 121 6.55 -7.13 -40.28
N ASN A 122 5.95 -6.89 -39.11
CA ASN A 122 6.58 -7.12 -37.80
C ASN A 122 7.89 -6.32 -37.59
N VAL A 123 7.92 -5.08 -38.08
CA VAL A 123 9.03 -4.15 -37.87
C VAL A 123 8.80 -3.37 -36.58
N ASN A 124 9.83 -3.31 -35.74
CA ASN A 124 9.79 -2.59 -34.47
C ASN A 124 10.77 -1.41 -34.51
N ILE A 125 10.29 -0.21 -34.19
CA ILE A 125 11.10 1.02 -34.13
C ILE A 125 10.96 1.68 -32.77
N SER A 126 12.08 1.89 -32.07
CA SER A 126 12.06 2.60 -30.80
C SER A 126 13.28 3.46 -30.50
N HIS A 127 13.17 4.36 -29.53
CA HIS A 127 14.28 5.14 -28.98
C HIS A 127 14.93 6.13 -29.94
N PHE A 128 14.17 6.72 -30.87
CA PHE A 128 14.66 7.75 -31.78
C PHE A 128 13.95 9.08 -31.64
N THR A 129 14.67 10.16 -31.95
CA THR A 129 14.04 11.36 -32.52
C THR A 129 14.05 11.22 -34.04
N ILE A 130 12.88 11.27 -34.69
CA ILE A 130 12.72 11.16 -36.15
C ILE A 130 12.10 12.47 -36.64
N ARG A 131 12.71 13.14 -37.63
CA ARG A 131 12.26 14.49 -37.99
C ARG A 131 12.56 14.94 -39.42
N ASN A 132 11.92 16.06 -39.78
CA ASN A 132 12.16 16.84 -41.00
C ASN A 132 11.90 16.06 -42.30
N SER A 133 10.65 15.61 -42.48
CA SER A 133 10.23 15.05 -43.78
C SER A 133 10.11 16.13 -44.86
N GLY A 134 9.92 15.71 -46.11
CA GLY A 134 9.68 16.58 -47.25
C GLY A 134 8.41 17.43 -47.11
N SER A 135 8.34 18.52 -47.89
CA SER A 135 7.23 19.48 -47.82
C SER A 135 5.99 19.09 -48.65
N ASN A 136 6.00 17.94 -49.33
CA ASN A 136 4.81 17.47 -50.05
C ASN A 136 3.76 17.02 -49.03
N PRO A 137 2.46 17.37 -49.17
CA PRO A 137 1.42 16.94 -48.23
C PRO A 137 1.35 15.44 -47.95
N ASN A 138 1.80 14.61 -48.91
CA ASN A 138 1.85 13.16 -48.76
C ASN A 138 3.10 12.65 -48.02
N ASN A 139 4.08 13.52 -47.76
CA ASN A 139 5.27 13.12 -47.02
C ASN A 139 4.97 12.94 -45.54
N THR A 140 5.71 12.03 -44.93
CA THR A 140 5.54 11.70 -43.52
C THR A 140 6.88 11.48 -42.84
N VAL A 141 6.93 11.69 -41.53
CA VAL A 141 8.10 11.31 -40.75
C VAL A 141 8.22 9.79 -40.72
N VAL A 142 7.11 9.07 -40.51
CA VAL A 142 7.07 7.60 -40.56
C VAL A 142 5.92 7.14 -41.46
N MET A 143 6.23 6.42 -42.53
CA MET A 143 5.27 5.78 -43.45
C MET A 143 5.24 4.28 -43.16
N ILE A 144 4.04 3.73 -43.02
CA ILE A 144 3.82 2.29 -42.78
C ILE A 144 2.90 1.74 -43.87
N ASN A 145 3.43 0.80 -44.65
CA ASN A 145 2.74 0.18 -45.80
C ASN A 145 2.61 -1.35 -45.66
N SER A 146 2.88 -1.89 -44.48
CA SER A 146 2.88 -3.32 -44.15
C SER A 146 2.38 -3.50 -42.73
N SER A 147 1.72 -4.62 -42.42
CA SER A 147 1.00 -4.84 -41.15
C SER A 147 1.89 -5.23 -39.96
N SER A 148 1.33 -5.12 -38.75
CA SER A 148 1.90 -5.69 -37.51
C SER A 148 3.19 -5.03 -36.99
N SER A 149 3.50 -3.81 -37.43
CA SER A 149 4.63 -3.03 -36.93
C SER A 149 4.35 -2.41 -35.55
N ILE A 150 5.39 -2.27 -34.73
CA ILE A 150 5.34 -1.60 -33.41
C ILE A 150 6.20 -0.34 -33.46
N ILE A 151 5.58 0.81 -33.17
CA ILE A 151 6.28 2.10 -33.09
C ILE A 151 6.18 2.61 -31.66
N THR A 152 7.31 2.70 -30.96
CA THR A 152 7.29 3.03 -29.53
C THR A 152 8.44 3.86 -29.01
N ASP A 153 8.18 4.70 -28.02
CA ASP A 153 9.20 5.49 -27.32
C ASP A 153 10.05 6.39 -28.24
N ASN A 154 9.41 6.95 -29.27
CA ASN A 154 10.04 7.87 -30.22
C ASN A 154 9.55 9.31 -30.03
N ILE A 155 10.35 10.27 -30.47
CA ILE A 155 9.94 11.67 -30.70
C ILE A 155 9.84 11.89 -32.20
N ILE A 156 8.63 12.16 -32.71
CA ILE A 156 8.34 12.28 -34.15
C ILE A 156 7.86 13.70 -34.41
N LEU A 157 8.62 14.48 -35.19
CA LEU A 157 8.35 15.91 -35.32
C LEU A 157 8.75 16.55 -36.65
N ASN A 158 8.19 17.74 -36.89
CA ASN A 158 8.55 18.62 -38.00
C ASN A 158 8.40 17.98 -39.39
N GLY A 159 7.40 17.12 -39.58
CA GLY A 159 7.01 16.62 -40.90
C GLY A 159 5.75 17.29 -41.45
N GLN A 160 5.36 16.86 -42.65
CA GLN A 160 4.00 17.09 -43.15
C GLN A 160 3.01 16.25 -42.35
N ASN A 161 3.16 14.93 -42.31
CA ASN A 161 2.49 14.07 -41.32
C ASN A 161 3.51 13.45 -40.36
N GLY A 162 3.10 13.13 -39.14
CA GLY A 162 3.95 12.42 -38.17
C GLY A 162 4.07 10.94 -38.52
N ILE A 163 3.01 10.17 -38.26
CA ILE A 163 2.90 8.76 -38.64
C ILE A 163 1.75 8.61 -39.62
N SER A 164 1.98 7.93 -40.75
CA SER A 164 0.95 7.59 -41.73
C SER A 164 0.92 6.07 -41.96
N ILE A 165 -0.26 5.47 -41.83
CA ILE A 165 -0.54 4.06 -42.11
C ILE A 165 -1.44 4.00 -43.35
N GLN A 166 -1.07 3.16 -44.32
CA GLN A 166 -1.74 3.08 -45.61
C GLN A 166 -2.07 1.64 -45.99
N ASN A 167 -3.35 1.32 -46.11
CA ASN A 167 -3.85 0.02 -46.58
C ASN A 167 -3.29 -1.18 -45.78
N CYS A 168 -3.01 -1.00 -44.49
CA CYS A 168 -2.48 -2.05 -43.61
C CYS A 168 -3.01 -1.88 -42.17
N GLY A 169 -2.82 -2.88 -41.32
CA GLY A 169 -3.47 -2.93 -40.01
C GLY A 169 -2.68 -3.65 -38.93
N SER A 170 -3.33 -3.80 -37.77
CA SER A 170 -2.77 -4.50 -36.61
C SER A 170 -1.51 -3.86 -36.03
N HIS A 171 -1.38 -2.54 -36.14
CA HIS A 171 -0.26 -1.79 -35.58
C HIS A 171 -0.43 -1.48 -34.09
N LEU A 172 0.70 -1.40 -33.38
CA LEU A 172 0.76 -0.89 -32.01
C LEU A 172 1.64 0.36 -31.97
N ILE A 173 1.01 1.52 -31.78
CA ILE A 173 1.68 2.82 -31.64
C ILE A 173 1.54 3.26 -30.20
N TYR A 174 2.64 3.27 -29.43
CA TYR A 174 2.57 3.63 -28.01
C TYR A 174 3.79 4.31 -27.41
N ASP A 175 3.59 5.13 -26.38
CA ASP A 175 4.64 5.90 -25.69
C ASP A 175 5.43 6.87 -26.60
N ASN A 176 4.86 7.31 -27.72
CA ASN A 176 5.51 8.28 -28.61
C ASN A 176 5.13 9.73 -28.26
N ILE A 177 6.04 10.65 -28.56
CA ILE A 177 5.81 12.10 -28.56
C ILE A 177 5.73 12.57 -30.01
N ILE A 178 4.55 12.93 -30.50
CA ILE A 178 4.31 13.30 -31.89
C ILE A 178 3.91 14.77 -31.94
N LYS A 179 4.77 15.63 -32.50
CA LYS A 179 4.53 17.08 -32.38
C LYS A 179 5.00 17.93 -33.55
N ASN A 180 4.42 19.12 -33.67
CA ASN A 180 4.83 20.14 -34.65
C ASN A 180 4.80 19.67 -36.11
N ASN A 181 3.86 18.79 -36.46
CA ASN A 181 3.66 18.39 -37.86
C ASN A 181 2.63 19.31 -38.51
N GLN A 182 2.89 19.71 -39.77
CA GLN A 182 2.04 20.69 -40.47
C GLN A 182 0.64 20.14 -40.79
N GLY A 183 0.53 18.84 -41.02
CA GLY A 183 -0.67 18.05 -41.25
C GLY A 183 -1.04 17.23 -40.02
N HIS A 184 -1.19 15.92 -40.15
CA HIS A 184 -1.72 15.07 -39.09
C HIS A 184 -0.60 14.54 -38.18
N GLY A 185 -0.87 14.42 -36.87
CA GLY A 185 0.03 13.71 -35.95
C GLY A 185 0.10 12.23 -36.32
N ILE A 186 -1.05 11.56 -36.32
CA ILE A 186 -1.22 10.19 -36.81
C ILE A 186 -2.35 10.16 -37.85
N LEU A 187 -2.09 9.55 -39.01
CA LEU A 187 -3.04 9.33 -40.09
C LEU A 187 -3.21 7.83 -40.36
N LEU A 188 -4.44 7.34 -40.28
CA LEU A 188 -4.86 6.01 -40.71
C LEU A 188 -5.72 6.17 -41.95
N ASN A 189 -5.29 5.57 -43.06
CA ASN A 189 -6.03 5.61 -44.32
C ASN A 189 -6.27 4.19 -44.82
N ASN A 190 -7.54 3.78 -44.88
CA ASN A 190 -7.93 2.41 -45.23
C ASN A 190 -7.18 1.37 -44.39
N SER A 191 -7.12 1.61 -43.08
CA SER A 191 -6.22 0.93 -42.15
C SER A 191 -6.94 0.54 -40.86
N ASP A 192 -7.11 -0.75 -40.64
CA ASP A 192 -8.00 -1.29 -39.61
C ASP A 192 -7.24 -1.95 -38.45
N GLN A 193 -7.93 -2.19 -37.33
CA GLN A 193 -7.43 -2.99 -36.20
C GLN A 193 -6.14 -2.44 -35.56
N ASN A 194 -5.91 -1.14 -35.63
CA ASN A 194 -4.74 -0.51 -35.04
C ASN A 194 -5.01 -0.07 -33.60
N THR A 195 -3.98 -0.14 -32.75
CA THR A 195 -4.01 0.34 -31.37
C THR A 195 -3.07 1.53 -31.20
N ILE A 196 -3.63 2.68 -30.84
CA ILE A 196 -2.92 3.93 -30.56
C ILE A 196 -3.10 4.23 -29.08
N THR A 197 -2.05 4.06 -28.28
CA THR A 197 -2.16 4.16 -26.81
C THR A 197 -0.99 4.84 -26.13
N TYR A 198 -1.21 5.60 -25.05
CA TYR A 198 -0.15 6.28 -24.29
C TYR A 198 0.74 7.26 -25.10
N ASN A 199 0.24 7.82 -26.20
CA ASN A 199 0.99 8.81 -26.97
C ASN A 199 0.68 10.24 -26.49
N THR A 200 1.69 11.11 -26.60
CA THR A 200 1.52 12.57 -26.46
C THR A 200 1.55 13.19 -27.85
N ILE A 201 0.42 13.76 -28.29
CA ILE A 201 0.21 14.30 -29.63
C ILE A 201 -0.09 15.79 -29.51
N ASP A 202 0.88 16.63 -29.89
CA ASP A 202 0.88 18.06 -29.55
C ASP A 202 1.15 18.94 -30.78
N ASN A 203 0.36 20.00 -30.96
CA ASN A 203 0.62 21.03 -31.97
C ASN A 203 0.71 20.48 -33.42
N ASN A 204 -0.35 19.83 -33.90
CA ASN A 204 -0.50 19.40 -35.30
C ASN A 204 -1.79 20.00 -35.91
N HIS A 205 -2.10 19.71 -37.18
CA HIS A 205 -3.41 20.06 -37.74
C HIS A 205 -4.53 19.22 -37.13
N ASN A 206 -4.53 17.91 -37.34
CA ASN A 206 -5.32 16.99 -36.51
C ASN A 206 -4.37 16.16 -35.66
N GLY A 207 -4.76 15.84 -34.43
CA GLY A 207 -3.99 14.93 -33.59
C GLY A 207 -3.94 13.52 -34.20
N ILE A 208 -5.11 12.89 -34.28
CA ILE A 208 -5.31 11.57 -34.88
C ILE A 208 -6.42 11.68 -35.93
N TYR A 209 -6.16 11.20 -37.15
CA TYR A 209 -7.12 11.20 -38.24
C TYR A 209 -7.29 9.80 -38.83
N LEU A 210 -8.53 9.30 -38.86
CA LEU A 210 -8.96 8.05 -39.48
C LEU A 210 -9.80 8.35 -40.72
N HIS A 211 -9.45 7.71 -41.83
CA HIS A 211 -10.19 7.79 -43.09
C HIS A 211 -10.49 6.39 -43.61
N ILE A 212 -11.78 6.02 -43.66
CA ILE A 212 -12.24 4.69 -44.11
C ILE A 212 -11.50 3.60 -43.31
N SER A 213 -11.57 3.67 -41.99
CA SER A 213 -10.71 2.92 -41.08
C SER A 213 -11.52 2.41 -39.91
N ASP A 214 -11.61 1.09 -39.77
CA ASP A 214 -12.52 0.39 -38.88
C ASP A 214 -11.78 -0.36 -37.77
N ASP A 215 -12.51 -0.72 -36.71
CA ASP A 215 -12.03 -1.58 -35.62
C ASP A 215 -10.74 -1.07 -34.91
N ASN A 216 -10.47 0.24 -34.94
CA ASN A 216 -9.30 0.82 -34.30
C ASN A 216 -9.57 1.19 -32.84
N THR A 217 -8.53 1.09 -32.01
CA THR A 217 -8.55 1.45 -30.58
C THR A 217 -7.65 2.65 -30.33
N ILE A 218 -8.23 3.75 -29.85
CA ILE A 218 -7.55 4.99 -29.46
C ILE A 218 -7.76 5.20 -27.97
N GLU A 219 -6.75 4.93 -27.15
CA GLU A 219 -6.91 5.02 -25.70
C GLU A 219 -5.73 5.60 -24.93
N ASN A 220 -5.98 6.21 -23.77
CA ASN A 220 -4.92 6.71 -22.88
C ASN A 220 -3.93 7.70 -23.53
N ASN A 221 -4.34 8.43 -24.57
CA ASN A 221 -3.50 9.43 -25.23
C ASN A 221 -3.74 10.83 -24.65
N VAL A 222 -2.71 11.67 -24.72
CA VAL A 222 -2.79 13.11 -24.47
C VAL A 222 -2.72 13.81 -25.81
N VAL A 223 -3.81 14.46 -26.22
CA VAL A 223 -3.93 15.09 -27.53
C VAL A 223 -4.28 16.56 -27.36
N GLN A 224 -3.35 17.46 -27.71
CA GLN A 224 -3.48 18.87 -27.36
C GLN A 224 -2.92 19.85 -28.39
N ASN A 225 -3.40 21.09 -28.33
CA ASN A 225 -2.94 22.21 -29.16
C ASN A 225 -3.08 21.96 -30.68
N ASN A 226 -3.98 21.08 -31.12
CA ASN A 226 -4.16 20.79 -32.54
C ASN A 226 -5.14 21.77 -33.20
N THR A 227 -4.77 22.34 -34.34
CA THR A 227 -5.51 23.47 -34.95
C THR A 227 -6.90 23.10 -35.49
N ALA A 228 -7.12 21.83 -35.82
CA ALA A 228 -8.42 21.26 -36.20
C ALA A 228 -8.93 20.31 -35.13
N ASN A 229 -8.83 18.99 -35.27
CA ASN A 229 -9.47 18.06 -34.32
C ASN A 229 -8.44 17.32 -33.47
N GLY A 230 -8.80 16.98 -32.24
CA GLY A 230 -8.03 16.02 -31.44
C GLY A 230 -8.07 14.64 -32.10
N VAL A 231 -9.27 14.10 -32.27
CA VAL A 231 -9.53 12.90 -33.09
C VAL A 231 -10.57 13.22 -34.16
N PHE A 232 -10.31 12.79 -35.40
CA PHE A 232 -11.25 12.91 -36.51
C PHE A 232 -11.45 11.54 -37.18
N LEU A 233 -12.71 11.12 -37.33
CA LEU A 233 -13.13 9.95 -38.10
C LEU A 233 -13.92 10.43 -39.30
N ASN A 234 -13.54 10.01 -40.50
CA ASN A 234 -14.19 10.45 -41.72
C ASN A 234 -14.44 9.31 -42.70
N ARG A 235 -15.66 9.29 -43.26
CA ARG A 235 -16.15 8.33 -44.26
C ARG A 235 -16.15 6.90 -43.75
N THR A 236 -17.31 6.44 -43.30
CA THR A 236 -17.56 5.03 -42.96
C THR A 236 -16.46 4.42 -42.08
N CYS A 237 -16.04 5.16 -41.03
CA CYS A 237 -15.14 4.65 -39.99
C CYS A 237 -16.00 4.06 -38.88
N ASP A 238 -16.16 2.75 -38.88
CA ASP A 238 -17.08 2.05 -38.00
C ASP A 238 -16.36 1.23 -36.91
N ASN A 239 -17.07 0.96 -35.81
CA ASN A 239 -16.60 0.09 -34.72
C ASN A 239 -15.28 0.54 -34.05
N ASN A 240 -14.94 1.83 -34.09
CA ASN A 240 -13.76 2.35 -33.42
C ASN A 240 -14.04 2.70 -31.96
N GLY A 241 -13.07 2.40 -31.09
CA GLY A 241 -13.11 2.73 -29.66
C GLY A 241 -12.21 3.90 -29.31
N ILE A 242 -12.79 5.00 -28.83
CA ILE A 242 -12.06 6.20 -28.37
C ILE A 242 -12.27 6.32 -26.86
N SER A 243 -11.29 5.94 -26.05
CA SER A 243 -11.48 5.92 -24.60
C SER A 243 -10.34 6.36 -23.71
N SER A 244 -10.65 6.94 -22.55
CA SER A 244 -9.64 7.33 -21.54
C SER A 244 -8.58 8.32 -22.06
N ASN A 245 -8.89 9.12 -23.08
CA ASN A 245 -7.98 10.12 -23.62
C ASN A 245 -8.21 11.49 -22.98
N MET A 246 -7.17 12.33 -22.99
CA MET A 246 -7.23 13.73 -22.59
C MET A 246 -7.08 14.62 -23.82
N PHE A 247 -8.13 15.35 -24.18
CA PHE A 247 -8.20 16.30 -25.28
C PHE A 247 -8.23 17.72 -24.73
N SER A 248 -7.23 18.54 -25.03
CA SER A 248 -7.20 19.93 -24.57
C SER A 248 -6.71 20.92 -25.61
N TYR A 249 -7.34 22.10 -25.70
CA TYR A 249 -6.90 23.16 -26.63
C TYR A 249 -6.83 22.73 -28.10
N ASN A 250 -7.77 21.88 -28.53
CA ASN A 250 -7.91 21.50 -29.94
C ASN A 250 -9.05 22.29 -30.59
N GLY A 251 -9.06 22.46 -31.91
CA GLY A 251 -10.21 23.07 -32.61
C GLY A 251 -11.55 22.39 -32.25
N ASN A 252 -11.67 21.08 -32.43
CA ASN A 252 -12.67 20.25 -31.76
C ASN A 252 -11.99 19.11 -30.98
N GLY A 253 -12.64 18.58 -29.94
CA GLY A 253 -12.13 17.42 -29.20
C GLY A 253 -12.16 16.16 -30.04
N VAL A 254 -13.36 15.66 -30.32
CA VAL A 254 -13.63 14.46 -31.13
C VAL A 254 -14.68 14.77 -32.20
N TYR A 255 -14.42 14.37 -33.44
CA TYR A 255 -15.33 14.60 -34.56
C TYR A 255 -15.50 13.33 -35.41
N LEU A 256 -16.75 12.90 -35.58
CA LEU A 256 -17.18 11.83 -36.48
C LEU A 256 -17.99 12.46 -37.63
N ASN A 257 -17.67 12.11 -38.87
CA ASN A 257 -18.32 12.67 -40.04
C ASN A 257 -18.49 11.65 -41.18
N ASP A 258 -19.62 11.73 -41.89
CA ASP A 258 -19.91 11.01 -43.13
C ASP A 258 -20.08 9.50 -42.89
N TYR A 259 -21.15 9.14 -42.18
CA TYR A 259 -21.59 7.76 -41.88
C TYR A 259 -20.58 6.95 -41.05
N CYS A 260 -19.95 7.56 -40.05
CA CYS A 260 -19.10 6.84 -39.09
C CYS A 260 -19.97 6.30 -37.95
N ASP A 261 -20.37 5.04 -38.07
CA ASP A 261 -21.39 4.42 -37.24
C ASP A 261 -20.80 3.41 -36.24
N TYR A 262 -21.57 3.02 -35.22
CA TYR A 262 -21.17 1.98 -34.25
C TYR A 262 -19.89 2.27 -33.45
N ASN A 263 -19.44 3.52 -33.39
CA ASN A 263 -18.26 3.90 -32.62
C ASN A 263 -18.60 4.15 -31.15
N THR A 264 -17.62 3.94 -30.28
CA THR A 264 -17.75 4.18 -28.83
C THR A 264 -16.77 5.25 -28.37
N ILE A 265 -17.30 6.37 -27.87
CA ILE A 265 -16.54 7.47 -27.26
C ILE A 265 -16.79 7.42 -25.75
N SER A 266 -15.81 6.99 -24.95
CA SER A 266 -16.04 6.82 -23.51
C SER A 266 -14.89 7.18 -22.58
N ASN A 267 -15.21 7.66 -21.37
CA ASN A 267 -14.20 7.97 -20.34
C ASN A 267 -13.17 9.03 -20.75
N ASN A 268 -13.47 9.88 -21.74
CA ASN A 268 -12.54 10.92 -22.20
C ASN A 268 -12.74 12.22 -21.40
N GLN A 269 -11.65 12.96 -21.24
CA GLN A 269 -11.67 14.35 -20.75
C GLN A 269 -11.46 15.28 -21.93
N ILE A 270 -12.44 16.12 -22.25
CA ILE A 270 -12.44 17.00 -23.41
C ILE A 270 -12.67 18.43 -22.94
N GLN A 271 -11.66 19.28 -23.11
CA GLN A 271 -11.70 20.61 -22.53
C GLN A 271 -11.04 21.70 -23.37
N ASN A 272 -11.53 22.93 -23.18
CA ASN A 272 -10.96 24.13 -23.77
C ASN A 272 -10.78 24.02 -25.30
N SER A 273 -11.69 23.32 -26.00
CA SER A 273 -11.65 23.32 -27.46
C SER A 273 -12.05 24.68 -28.04
N ASP A 274 -11.40 25.08 -29.14
CA ASP A 274 -11.67 26.37 -29.78
C ASP A 274 -13.07 26.45 -30.40
N SER A 275 -13.67 25.29 -30.67
CA SER A 275 -15.05 25.12 -31.10
C SER A 275 -15.79 24.12 -30.18
N ASN A 276 -16.09 22.90 -30.62
CA ASN A 276 -16.96 21.97 -29.88
C ASN A 276 -16.16 20.87 -29.17
N GLY A 277 -16.74 20.29 -28.12
CA GLY A 277 -16.15 19.12 -27.46
C GLY A 277 -16.25 17.86 -28.32
N ILE A 278 -17.47 17.35 -28.52
CA ILE A 278 -17.75 16.17 -29.34
C ILE A 278 -18.74 16.53 -30.46
N ILE A 279 -18.48 16.07 -31.68
CA ILE A 279 -19.38 16.26 -32.83
C ILE A 279 -19.61 14.93 -33.54
N LEU A 280 -20.88 14.59 -33.80
CA LEU A 280 -21.29 13.53 -34.71
C LEU A 280 -22.08 14.18 -35.85
N GLU A 281 -21.57 14.11 -37.08
CA GLU A 281 -22.22 14.65 -38.27
C GLU A 281 -22.53 13.54 -39.28
N ASN A 282 -23.81 13.40 -39.61
CA ASN A 282 -24.37 12.32 -40.41
C ASN A 282 -23.88 10.94 -39.95
N SER A 283 -23.83 10.73 -38.62
CA SER A 283 -23.23 9.54 -38.00
C SER A 283 -24.18 9.00 -36.92
N SER A 284 -24.51 7.72 -37.02
CA SER A 284 -25.60 7.04 -36.32
C SER A 284 -25.12 5.83 -35.51
N TRP A 285 -25.95 5.32 -34.61
CA TRP A 285 -25.64 4.10 -33.83
C TRP A 285 -24.36 4.19 -32.96
N ASN A 286 -23.91 5.39 -32.62
CA ASN A 286 -22.74 5.61 -31.79
C ASN A 286 -23.10 5.69 -30.30
N ILE A 287 -22.11 5.39 -29.44
CA ILE A 287 -22.24 5.47 -27.98
C ILE A 287 -21.29 6.54 -27.43
N ILE A 288 -21.83 7.53 -26.74
CA ILE A 288 -21.08 8.55 -26.00
C ILE A 288 -21.32 8.33 -24.51
N ASN A 289 -20.35 7.76 -23.79
CA ASN A 289 -20.56 7.33 -22.42
C ASN A 289 -19.47 7.76 -21.43
N ASN A 290 -19.86 8.35 -20.30
CA ASN A 290 -18.94 8.68 -19.20
C ASN A 290 -17.80 9.65 -19.59
N ASN A 291 -18.08 10.62 -20.46
CA ASN A 291 -17.10 11.65 -20.83
C ASN A 291 -17.29 12.92 -19.98
N ILE A 292 -16.19 13.61 -19.72
CA ILE A 292 -16.19 14.95 -19.14
C ILE A 292 -15.94 15.93 -20.28
N VAL A 293 -16.94 16.74 -20.61
CA VAL A 293 -16.90 17.71 -21.71
C VAL A 293 -17.09 19.10 -21.14
N HIS A 294 -16.00 19.85 -20.99
CA HIS A 294 -16.03 21.08 -20.21
C HIS A 294 -15.36 22.29 -20.89
N SER A 295 -15.89 23.49 -20.65
CA SER A 295 -15.24 24.76 -21.04
C SER A 295 -14.88 24.90 -22.53
N ASN A 296 -15.65 24.31 -23.43
CA ASN A 296 -15.46 24.47 -24.86
C ASN A 296 -16.10 25.78 -25.36
N ASN A 297 -15.54 26.37 -26.42
CA ASN A 297 -15.95 27.69 -26.91
C ASN A 297 -17.30 27.71 -27.66
N ASN A 298 -17.80 26.57 -28.10
CA ASN A 298 -19.13 26.41 -28.69
C ASN A 298 -19.94 25.41 -27.87
N TYR A 299 -20.37 24.31 -28.47
CA TYR A 299 -21.21 23.29 -27.84
C TYR A 299 -20.35 22.26 -27.12
N GLY A 300 -20.87 21.70 -26.03
CA GLY A 300 -20.24 20.53 -25.42
C GLY A 300 -20.32 19.34 -26.35
N ILE A 301 -21.53 18.85 -26.62
CA ILE A 301 -21.81 17.73 -27.53
C ILE A 301 -22.78 18.17 -28.62
N MET A 302 -22.45 17.94 -29.88
CA MET A 302 -23.31 18.20 -31.03
C MET A 302 -23.62 16.91 -31.79
N ILE A 303 -24.91 16.65 -32.01
CA ILE A 303 -25.41 15.45 -32.70
C ILE A 303 -26.24 15.86 -33.91
N VAL A 304 -25.82 15.37 -35.08
CA VAL A 304 -26.54 15.40 -36.35
C VAL A 304 -26.56 13.97 -36.87
N GLY A 305 -27.42 13.14 -36.30
CA GLY A 305 -27.46 11.71 -36.62
C GLY A 305 -28.35 10.93 -35.68
N SER A 306 -28.66 9.70 -36.05
CA SER A 306 -29.80 8.95 -35.52
C SER A 306 -29.38 7.78 -34.65
N ASN A 307 -30.27 7.29 -33.79
CA ASN A 307 -30.05 6.06 -33.02
C ASN A 307 -28.78 6.06 -32.14
N ASN A 308 -28.29 7.23 -31.72
CA ASN A 308 -27.13 7.36 -30.84
C ASN A 308 -27.55 7.24 -29.36
N THR A 309 -26.63 6.75 -28.53
CA THR A 309 -26.83 6.66 -27.07
C THR A 309 -25.83 7.56 -26.36
N ILE A 310 -26.32 8.58 -25.66
CA ILE A 310 -25.55 9.57 -24.92
C ILE A 310 -25.86 9.41 -23.43
N GLN A 311 -24.93 8.89 -22.64
CA GLN A 311 -25.20 8.59 -21.24
C GLN A 311 -24.05 8.81 -20.27
N ASN A 312 -24.35 9.11 -19.00
CA ASN A 312 -23.36 9.29 -17.94
C ASN A 312 -22.31 10.39 -18.20
N ASN A 313 -22.57 11.33 -19.11
CA ASN A 313 -21.61 12.39 -19.43
C ASN A 313 -21.81 13.59 -18.49
N LEU A 314 -20.69 14.23 -18.12
CA LEU A 314 -20.68 15.54 -17.48
C LEU A 314 -20.41 16.60 -18.53
N VAL A 315 -21.41 17.43 -18.84
CA VAL A 315 -21.32 18.47 -19.88
C VAL A 315 -21.49 19.85 -19.25
N SER A 316 -20.38 20.55 -19.06
CA SER A 316 -20.35 21.72 -18.17
C SER A 316 -19.59 22.92 -18.70
N TYR A 317 -20.01 24.13 -18.32
CA TYR A 317 -19.27 25.38 -18.57
C TYR A 317 -18.94 25.68 -20.04
N ASN A 318 -19.69 25.13 -21.00
CA ASN A 318 -19.49 25.42 -22.41
C ASN A 318 -20.07 26.82 -22.75
N LYS A 319 -19.44 27.54 -23.68
CA LYS A 319 -19.80 28.93 -24.00
C LYS A 319 -21.08 29.07 -24.83
N LYS A 320 -21.64 27.98 -25.34
CA LYS A 320 -22.99 27.93 -25.92
C LYS A 320 -23.83 26.88 -25.19
N HIS A 321 -24.54 26.02 -25.93
CA HIS A 321 -25.34 24.95 -25.37
C HIS A 321 -24.48 23.83 -24.79
N GLY A 322 -24.95 23.17 -23.74
CA GLY A 322 -24.32 21.93 -23.27
C GLY A 322 -24.38 20.87 -24.36
N MET A 323 -25.61 20.50 -24.76
CA MET A 323 -25.86 19.58 -25.87
C MET A 323 -26.73 20.21 -26.96
N TYR A 324 -26.40 19.95 -28.23
CA TYR A 324 -27.14 20.45 -29.39
C TYR A 324 -27.49 19.32 -30.35
N PHE A 325 -28.79 19.12 -30.58
CA PHE A 325 -29.36 18.11 -31.45
C PHE A 325 -30.06 18.80 -32.62
N THR A 326 -29.76 18.39 -33.85
CA THR A 326 -30.37 18.97 -35.04
C THR A 326 -30.66 17.93 -36.12
N ALA A 327 -31.88 17.94 -36.64
CA ALA A 327 -32.34 17.08 -37.73
C ALA A 327 -32.02 15.59 -37.49
N ASP A 328 -32.22 15.15 -36.26
CA ASP A 328 -31.90 13.81 -35.76
C ASP A 328 -33.15 13.02 -35.33
N ASP A 329 -33.00 11.71 -35.19
CA ASP A 329 -34.08 10.84 -34.74
C ASP A 329 -33.64 9.65 -33.89
N ASN A 330 -34.53 9.29 -32.95
CA ASN A 330 -34.43 8.08 -32.12
C ASN A 330 -33.16 7.99 -31.27
N ASN A 331 -32.65 9.13 -30.78
CA ASN A 331 -31.52 9.17 -29.86
C ASN A 331 -31.96 8.90 -28.41
N THR A 332 -31.06 8.32 -27.61
CA THR A 332 -31.28 8.09 -26.17
C THR A 332 -30.30 8.93 -25.36
N ILE A 333 -30.81 9.86 -24.57
CA ILE A 333 -30.06 10.78 -23.72
C ILE A 333 -30.41 10.46 -22.27
N SER A 334 -29.49 9.84 -21.52
CA SER A 334 -29.80 9.46 -20.14
C SER A 334 -28.67 9.48 -19.12
N SER A 335 -29.00 9.74 -17.86
CA SER A 335 -28.01 9.75 -16.76
C SER A 335 -26.89 10.77 -16.95
N ASN A 336 -27.09 11.83 -17.74
CA ASN A 336 -26.09 12.88 -17.94
C ASN A 336 -26.29 14.01 -16.92
N THR A 337 -25.20 14.65 -16.51
CA THR A 337 -25.22 15.91 -15.76
C THR A 337 -24.87 17.04 -16.72
N ILE A 338 -25.78 17.99 -16.92
CA ILE A 338 -25.66 19.07 -17.90
C ILE A 338 -25.83 20.40 -17.18
N ASN A 339 -24.71 21.08 -16.90
CA ASN A 339 -24.75 22.21 -16.00
C ASN A 339 -23.90 23.42 -16.37
N ASN A 340 -24.31 24.60 -15.90
CA ASN A 340 -23.52 25.83 -15.99
C ASN A 340 -23.09 26.21 -17.42
N ASN A 341 -23.83 25.83 -18.44
CA ASN A 341 -23.55 26.24 -19.82
C ASN A 341 -24.11 27.64 -20.08
N SER A 342 -23.45 28.40 -20.96
CA SER A 342 -23.77 29.83 -21.14
C SER A 342 -25.08 30.07 -21.89
N TYR A 343 -25.64 29.06 -22.54
CA TYR A 343 -26.95 29.12 -23.21
C TYR A 343 -27.87 28.06 -22.59
N ASP A 344 -28.60 27.30 -23.41
CA ASP A 344 -29.43 26.19 -22.98
C ASP A 344 -28.58 25.00 -22.51
N GLY A 345 -29.04 24.23 -21.51
CA GLY A 345 -28.43 22.95 -21.15
C GLY A 345 -28.47 21.99 -22.34
N MET A 346 -29.66 21.79 -22.89
CA MET A 346 -29.87 21.01 -24.09
C MET A 346 -30.82 21.71 -25.06
N ARG A 347 -30.51 21.67 -26.36
CA ARG A 347 -31.32 22.26 -27.42
C ARG A 347 -31.59 21.26 -28.54
N LEU A 348 -32.87 21.08 -28.87
CA LEU A 348 -33.35 20.22 -29.95
C LEU A 348 -33.94 21.09 -31.07
N TYR A 349 -33.54 20.80 -32.30
CA TYR A 349 -33.97 21.52 -33.50
C TYR A 349 -34.38 20.54 -34.59
N ASN A 350 -35.67 20.51 -34.94
CA ASN A 350 -36.20 19.58 -35.94
C ASN A 350 -35.86 18.09 -35.62
N SER A 351 -35.79 17.75 -34.33
CA SER A 351 -35.46 16.41 -33.83
C SER A 351 -36.72 15.62 -33.47
N THR A 352 -36.70 14.30 -33.64
CA THR A 352 -37.89 13.47 -33.43
C THR A 352 -37.63 12.11 -32.77
N TYR A 353 -38.59 11.64 -31.97
CA TYR A 353 -38.51 10.32 -31.33
C TYR A 353 -37.34 10.10 -30.36
N ASP A 354 -36.73 11.17 -29.84
CA ASP A 354 -35.66 11.10 -28.86
C ASP A 354 -36.20 10.81 -27.44
N TYR A 355 -35.42 10.07 -26.66
CA TYR A 355 -35.71 9.74 -25.27
C TYR A 355 -34.74 10.46 -24.34
N ILE A 356 -35.25 11.38 -23.53
CA ILE A 356 -34.49 12.18 -22.57
C ILE A 356 -34.96 11.80 -21.17
N TYR A 357 -34.16 11.03 -20.44
CA TYR A 357 -34.55 10.59 -19.10
C TYR A 357 -33.38 10.37 -18.15
N ASN A 358 -33.61 10.46 -16.84
CA ASN A 358 -32.57 10.34 -15.80
C ASN A 358 -31.47 11.39 -15.88
N ASN A 359 -31.64 12.52 -16.57
CA ASN A 359 -30.62 13.56 -16.62
C ASN A 359 -30.80 14.57 -15.50
N GLU A 360 -29.68 15.10 -15.01
CA GLU A 360 -29.63 16.20 -14.04
C GLU A 360 -29.20 17.47 -14.80
N ILE A 361 -30.07 18.48 -14.86
CA ILE A 361 -29.88 19.65 -15.73
C ILE A 361 -30.06 20.93 -14.91
N TYR A 362 -28.97 21.67 -14.70
CA TYR A 362 -29.00 22.82 -13.78
C TYR A 362 -28.02 23.96 -14.06
N GLY A 363 -28.31 25.14 -13.53
CA GLY A 363 -27.38 26.29 -13.62
C GLY A 363 -27.15 26.83 -15.03
N ASN A 364 -27.94 26.42 -16.03
CA ASN A 364 -27.77 26.88 -17.41
C ASN A 364 -28.41 28.28 -17.58
N GLN A 365 -27.73 29.18 -18.31
CA GLN A 365 -28.05 30.61 -18.29
C GLN A 365 -29.34 30.99 -19.04
N LEU A 366 -29.87 30.11 -19.92
CA LEU A 366 -31.12 30.37 -20.64
C LEU A 366 -32.22 29.37 -20.26
N HIS A 367 -32.14 28.14 -20.77
CA HIS A 367 -33.12 27.10 -20.46
C HIS A 367 -32.42 25.79 -20.02
N GLY A 368 -33.05 24.95 -19.22
CA GLY A 368 -32.61 23.57 -19.04
C GLY A 368 -32.71 22.81 -20.35
N VAL A 369 -33.92 22.72 -20.92
CA VAL A 369 -34.18 22.16 -22.25
C VAL A 369 -34.95 23.16 -23.12
N TYR A 370 -34.50 23.35 -24.36
CA TYR A 370 -35.19 24.14 -25.38
C TYR A 370 -35.56 23.28 -26.60
N MET A 371 -36.82 23.33 -27.03
CA MET A 371 -37.32 22.66 -28.24
C MET A 371 -37.98 23.66 -29.19
N ASP A 372 -37.68 23.54 -30.48
CA ASP A 372 -38.16 24.44 -31.51
C ASP A 372 -39.57 24.09 -32.06
N PHE A 373 -40.04 24.87 -33.05
CA PHE A 373 -41.36 24.65 -33.66
C PHE A 373 -41.44 23.39 -34.53
N PHE A 374 -40.34 22.76 -34.94
CA PHE A 374 -40.39 21.58 -35.83
C PHE A 374 -40.13 20.27 -35.09
N THR A 375 -39.58 20.35 -33.87
CA THR A 375 -39.36 19.23 -32.95
C THR A 375 -40.68 18.56 -32.55
N LEU A 376 -40.75 17.22 -32.63
CA LEU A 376 -41.97 16.45 -32.35
C LEU A 376 -41.71 15.00 -31.94
N ASN A 377 -42.65 14.40 -31.21
CA ASN A 377 -42.65 13.01 -30.73
C ASN A 377 -41.47 12.63 -29.82
N ASN A 378 -40.84 13.59 -29.15
CA ASN A 378 -39.80 13.31 -28.16
C ASN A 378 -40.40 13.03 -26.78
N TYR A 379 -39.73 12.20 -25.99
CA TYR A 379 -40.15 11.77 -24.66
C TYR A 379 -39.17 12.30 -23.61
N VAL A 380 -39.63 13.21 -22.74
CA VAL A 380 -38.85 13.80 -21.66
C VAL A 380 -39.46 13.43 -20.32
N TYR A 381 -38.84 12.52 -19.57
CA TYR A 381 -39.37 12.08 -18.28
C TYR A 381 -38.25 11.66 -17.34
N ASN A 382 -38.51 11.67 -16.04
CA ASN A 382 -37.57 11.29 -14.99
C ASN A 382 -36.25 12.07 -15.00
N ASN A 383 -36.27 13.34 -15.40
CA ASN A 383 -35.13 14.25 -15.30
C ASN A 383 -35.27 15.14 -14.08
N PHE A 384 -34.14 15.68 -13.60
CA PHE A 384 -34.06 16.58 -12.46
C PHE A 384 -33.66 17.96 -12.97
N PHE A 385 -34.60 18.91 -12.96
CA PHE A 385 -34.38 20.29 -13.34
C PHE A 385 -34.30 21.18 -12.10
N HIS A 386 -33.20 21.92 -11.95
CA HIS A 386 -33.08 22.95 -10.92
C HIS A 386 -32.14 24.09 -11.33
N ASP A 387 -32.27 25.27 -10.72
CA ASP A 387 -31.34 26.41 -10.86
C ASP A 387 -31.08 26.88 -12.30
N ASN A 388 -31.91 26.52 -13.27
CA ASN A 388 -31.84 27.07 -14.63
C ASN A 388 -32.57 28.43 -14.66
N ALA A 389 -32.21 29.32 -15.59
CA ALA A 389 -32.96 30.57 -15.75
C ALA A 389 -34.44 30.32 -16.15
N ASP A 390 -34.69 29.26 -16.92
CA ASP A 390 -35.99 28.63 -17.15
C ASP A 390 -35.76 27.12 -17.26
N ASN A 391 -36.59 26.28 -16.65
CA ASN A 391 -36.36 24.82 -16.68
C ASN A 391 -36.61 24.22 -18.05
N ALA A 392 -37.64 24.68 -18.79
CA ALA A 392 -37.97 24.15 -20.10
C ALA A 392 -38.78 25.12 -20.98
N CYS A 393 -38.38 25.24 -22.25
CA CYS A 393 -39.15 25.95 -23.27
C CYS A 393 -39.40 25.04 -24.48
N ASP A 394 -40.65 24.60 -24.65
CA ASP A 394 -41.09 23.84 -25.82
C ASP A 394 -42.01 24.69 -26.70
N LYS A 395 -41.53 25.08 -27.89
CA LYS A 395 -42.32 25.87 -28.87
C LYS A 395 -43.18 25.01 -29.79
N SER A 396 -43.03 23.69 -29.77
CA SER A 396 -43.91 22.79 -30.49
C SER A 396 -45.30 22.85 -29.84
N ILE A 397 -46.38 22.82 -30.61
CA ILE A 397 -47.74 22.87 -30.04
C ILE A 397 -48.22 21.44 -29.80
N ASN A 398 -48.17 20.96 -28.55
CA ASN A 398 -48.62 19.63 -28.11
C ASN A 398 -48.05 18.47 -28.93
N ARG A 399 -46.76 18.54 -29.26
CA ARG A 399 -46.11 17.55 -30.13
C ARG A 399 -45.04 16.72 -29.42
N ASN A 400 -44.52 17.15 -28.28
CA ASN A 400 -43.64 16.33 -27.43
C ASN A 400 -44.36 15.90 -26.15
N ILE A 401 -43.84 14.86 -25.52
CA ILE A 401 -44.43 14.25 -24.33
C ILE A 401 -43.45 14.45 -23.17
N TRP A 402 -43.89 15.15 -22.12
CA TRP A 402 -43.07 15.54 -20.97
C TRP A 402 -43.27 14.65 -19.74
N ASN A 403 -43.76 13.42 -19.96
CA ASN A 403 -43.94 12.40 -18.93
C ASN A 403 -44.01 11.00 -19.55
N THR A 404 -43.94 9.97 -18.72
CA THR A 404 -44.30 8.60 -19.06
C THR A 404 -45.54 8.15 -18.29
N SER A 405 -46.07 6.98 -18.63
CA SER A 405 -47.16 6.36 -17.86
C SER A 405 -46.67 6.01 -16.45
N LYS A 406 -47.49 6.25 -15.41
CA LYS A 406 -47.17 5.86 -14.02
C LYS A 406 -46.73 4.40 -13.96
N THR A 407 -45.44 4.19 -13.72
CA THR A 407 -44.81 2.86 -13.78
C THR A 407 -44.01 2.63 -12.50
N LEU A 408 -44.19 1.47 -11.87
CA LEU A 408 -43.44 1.12 -10.66
C LEU A 408 -41.94 1.06 -10.95
N GLY A 409 -41.16 1.91 -10.29
CA GLY A 409 -39.72 2.06 -10.54
C GLY A 409 -39.20 3.28 -9.81
N THR A 410 -37.96 3.21 -9.33
CA THR A 410 -37.36 4.33 -8.62
C THR A 410 -37.07 5.46 -9.58
N ASN A 411 -37.60 6.63 -9.28
CA ASN A 411 -37.41 7.84 -10.07
C ASN A 411 -36.14 8.59 -9.60
N ILE A 412 -35.79 9.68 -10.28
CA ILE A 412 -34.55 10.43 -10.06
C ILE A 412 -34.48 11.15 -8.69
N VAL A 413 -35.61 11.27 -7.99
CA VAL A 413 -35.72 11.79 -6.62
C VAL A 413 -36.09 10.69 -5.62
N ASP A 414 -35.70 9.44 -5.93
CA ASP A 414 -35.89 8.26 -5.08
C ASP A 414 -37.37 7.96 -4.68
N GLY A 415 -38.31 8.52 -5.45
CA GLY A 415 -39.73 8.20 -5.40
C GLY A 415 -40.05 6.82 -6.00
N PRO A 416 -41.20 6.22 -5.65
CA PRO A 416 -41.50 4.82 -5.98
C PRO A 416 -42.03 4.58 -7.41
N TYR A 417 -42.39 5.63 -8.14
CA TYR A 417 -42.94 5.55 -9.50
C TYR A 417 -42.20 6.47 -10.47
N LEU A 418 -41.96 5.97 -11.67
CA LEU A 418 -41.68 6.80 -12.84
C LEU A 418 -42.98 7.48 -13.28
N GLY A 419 -42.86 8.73 -13.72
CA GLY A 419 -43.97 9.57 -14.18
C GLY A 419 -43.43 10.68 -15.05
N GLY A 420 -43.44 11.91 -14.54
CA GLY A 420 -42.90 13.10 -15.16
C GLY A 420 -41.45 13.38 -14.79
N ASN A 421 -41.10 14.66 -14.71
CA ASN A 421 -39.81 15.19 -14.31
C ASN A 421 -39.91 15.89 -12.96
N TYR A 422 -38.78 16.03 -12.27
CA TYR A 422 -38.68 16.89 -11.10
C TYR A 422 -38.36 18.32 -11.53
N TRP A 423 -39.09 19.28 -10.96
CA TRP A 423 -38.96 20.69 -11.23
C TRP A 423 -38.82 21.43 -9.89
N ASP A 424 -37.72 22.13 -9.67
CA ASP A 424 -37.46 22.86 -8.43
C ASP A 424 -38.47 23.99 -8.13
N ASP A 425 -39.14 24.50 -9.16
CA ASP A 425 -40.18 25.53 -9.08
C ASP A 425 -41.62 24.99 -9.07
N TYR A 426 -41.81 23.67 -9.06
CA TYR A 426 -43.14 23.07 -8.98
C TYR A 426 -43.75 23.20 -7.58
N THR A 427 -44.96 23.76 -7.50
CA THR A 427 -45.67 24.01 -6.24
C THR A 427 -46.95 23.18 -6.07
N GLY A 428 -47.16 22.15 -6.90
CA GLY A 428 -48.36 21.32 -6.82
C GLY A 428 -48.35 20.32 -5.65
N SER A 429 -49.52 19.80 -5.31
CA SER A 429 -49.70 18.84 -4.21
C SER A 429 -49.77 17.40 -4.70
N ASP A 430 -49.31 16.47 -3.88
CA ASP A 430 -49.60 15.03 -3.98
C ASP A 430 -50.67 14.66 -2.93
N ASN A 431 -51.93 14.65 -3.32
CA ASN A 431 -53.04 14.35 -2.41
C ASN A 431 -53.20 12.84 -2.17
N ASN A 432 -52.60 12.02 -3.02
CA ASN A 432 -52.78 10.58 -2.99
C ASN A 432 -51.54 9.85 -2.40
N ASN A 433 -50.49 10.62 -2.07
CA ASN A 433 -49.22 10.21 -1.47
C ASN A 433 -48.46 9.15 -2.28
N ASP A 434 -48.51 9.22 -3.61
CA ASP A 434 -47.76 8.32 -4.48
C ASP A 434 -46.40 8.86 -4.92
N GLY A 435 -46.05 10.09 -4.55
CA GLY A 435 -44.82 10.80 -4.94
C GLY A 435 -44.89 11.46 -6.32
N LEU A 436 -46.08 11.56 -6.92
CA LEU A 436 -46.34 12.30 -8.15
C LEU A 436 -47.31 13.45 -7.87
N GLY A 437 -47.07 14.60 -8.50
CA GLY A 437 -47.94 15.76 -8.41
C GLY A 437 -49.28 15.54 -9.14
N ASP A 438 -50.39 15.85 -8.47
CA ASP A 438 -51.73 15.71 -9.05
C ASP A 438 -52.10 16.88 -10.00
N THR A 439 -51.33 17.98 -9.98
CA THR A 439 -51.52 19.14 -10.87
C THR A 439 -50.45 19.13 -11.95
N PRO A 440 -50.79 19.19 -13.25
CA PRO A 440 -49.79 19.23 -14.31
C PRO A 440 -48.86 20.45 -14.20
N TYR A 441 -47.56 20.26 -14.42
CA TYR A 441 -46.61 21.35 -14.57
C TYR A 441 -46.75 21.92 -15.99
N THR A 442 -46.99 23.23 -16.10
CA THR A 442 -47.25 23.87 -17.39
C THR A 442 -45.95 24.32 -18.03
N ILE A 443 -45.76 23.90 -19.29
CA ILE A 443 -44.64 24.30 -20.14
C ILE A 443 -45.17 25.27 -21.22
N TYR A 444 -44.28 25.90 -21.97
CA TYR A 444 -44.64 26.79 -23.06
C TYR A 444 -45.49 26.10 -24.16
N ALA A 445 -46.27 26.90 -24.90
CA ALA A 445 -47.11 26.50 -26.05
C ALA A 445 -48.16 25.38 -25.80
N GLY A 446 -48.60 25.21 -24.55
CA GLY A 446 -49.65 24.25 -24.18
C GLY A 446 -49.13 22.86 -23.79
N ASN A 447 -47.82 22.63 -23.91
CA ASN A 447 -47.19 21.40 -23.42
C ASN A 447 -47.24 21.36 -21.90
N GLN A 448 -47.34 20.16 -21.35
CA GLN A 448 -47.45 19.95 -19.90
C GLN A 448 -46.80 18.64 -19.51
N ASP A 449 -46.15 18.62 -18.35
CA ASP A 449 -45.83 17.40 -17.64
C ASP A 449 -47.03 17.02 -16.77
N GLN A 450 -47.67 15.90 -17.11
CA GLN A 450 -48.89 15.42 -16.44
C GLN A 450 -48.64 14.72 -15.11
N HIS A 451 -47.39 14.34 -14.81
CA HIS A 451 -47.06 13.59 -13.60
C HIS A 451 -45.77 14.11 -12.93
N PRO A 452 -45.66 15.42 -12.59
CA PRO A 452 -44.45 15.98 -12.01
C PRO A 452 -43.96 15.17 -10.80
N LEU A 453 -42.65 14.98 -10.66
CA LEU A 453 -42.09 14.26 -9.52
C LEU A 453 -42.02 15.16 -8.30
N LEU A 454 -42.31 14.60 -7.12
CA LEU A 454 -42.14 15.26 -5.83
C LEU A 454 -41.12 14.51 -4.99
N ASP A 455 -40.23 15.26 -4.34
CA ASP A 455 -39.35 14.68 -3.34
C ASP A 455 -40.11 14.43 -2.04
N ILE A 456 -40.08 13.18 -1.58
CA ILE A 456 -40.80 12.70 -0.40
C ILE A 456 -39.85 12.14 0.67
N ILE A 457 -38.54 12.27 0.46
CA ILE A 457 -37.52 11.78 1.38
C ILE A 457 -37.11 12.93 2.28
N SER A 458 -36.91 12.65 3.57
CA SER A 458 -36.49 13.66 4.55
C SER A 458 -34.98 13.62 4.75
N PRO A 459 -34.36 14.75 5.16
CA PRO A 459 -32.91 14.83 5.31
C PRO A 459 -32.36 13.85 6.32
N GLU A 460 -31.13 13.40 6.11
CA GLU A 460 -30.36 12.63 7.07
C GLU A 460 -29.48 13.54 7.93
N ILE A 461 -29.49 13.33 9.26
CA ILE A 461 -28.68 14.08 10.23
C ILE A 461 -27.75 13.11 10.94
N ASN A 462 -26.45 13.28 10.75
CA ASN A 462 -25.39 12.38 11.22
C ASN A 462 -24.26 13.16 11.92
N ASN A 463 -23.38 12.44 12.63
CA ASN A 463 -22.14 12.98 13.23
C ASN A 463 -22.34 14.21 14.11
N ILE A 464 -23.30 14.15 15.05
CA ILE A 464 -23.47 15.23 16.03
C ILE A 464 -22.29 15.21 16.99
N ILE A 465 -21.49 16.27 16.97
CA ILE A 465 -20.29 16.43 17.79
C ILE A 465 -20.50 17.66 18.66
N VAL A 466 -20.26 17.50 19.96
CA VAL A 466 -20.24 18.60 20.93
C VAL A 466 -18.86 18.65 21.57
N THR A 467 -18.13 19.76 21.35
CA THR A 467 -16.73 19.90 21.80
C THR A 467 -16.46 21.27 22.43
N PRO A 468 -15.88 21.30 23.64
CA PRO A 468 -15.72 20.17 24.54
C PRO A 468 -17.09 19.70 25.09
N SER A 469 -17.18 18.46 25.56
CA SER A 469 -18.41 17.94 26.21
C SER A 469 -18.61 18.49 27.63
N LYS A 470 -17.57 19.10 28.21
CA LYS A 470 -17.61 19.84 29.49
C LYS A 470 -16.84 21.16 29.36
N GLN A 471 -17.36 22.24 29.95
CA GLN A 471 -16.76 23.58 29.83
C GLN A 471 -17.00 24.42 31.09
N LYS A 472 -16.10 25.37 31.39
CA LYS A 472 -16.33 26.34 32.48
C LYS A 472 -17.32 27.41 32.08
N THR A 473 -17.89 28.11 33.07
CA THR A 473 -18.79 29.23 32.81
C THR A 473 -18.13 30.28 31.90
N GLY A 474 -18.84 30.69 30.85
CA GLY A 474 -18.37 31.64 29.84
C GLY A 474 -17.44 31.06 28.76
N GLY A 475 -17.06 29.78 28.82
CA GLY A 475 -16.29 29.11 27.78
C GLY A 475 -17.11 28.72 26.55
N HIS A 476 -16.45 28.55 25.41
CA HIS A 476 -17.08 28.19 24.14
C HIS A 476 -17.37 26.68 24.04
N ILE A 477 -18.55 26.33 23.53
CA ILE A 477 -18.95 24.99 23.11
C ILE A 477 -19.23 25.04 21.60
N ASN A 478 -18.57 24.17 20.86
CA ASN A 478 -18.81 23.93 19.44
C ASN A 478 -19.75 22.74 19.27
N ILE A 479 -20.88 22.96 18.62
CA ILE A 479 -21.83 21.93 18.22
C ILE A 479 -21.77 21.83 16.70
N SER A 480 -21.58 20.64 16.15
CA SER A 480 -21.63 20.43 14.70
C SER A 480 -22.35 19.14 14.32
N ALA A 481 -22.92 19.09 13.12
CA ALA A 481 -23.48 17.87 12.54
C ALA A 481 -23.37 17.88 11.01
N THR A 482 -23.29 16.69 10.41
CA THR A 482 -23.34 16.52 8.96
C THR A 482 -24.76 16.21 8.53
N ILE A 483 -25.28 16.98 7.58
CA ILE A 483 -26.66 16.87 7.10
C ILE A 483 -26.65 16.71 5.58
N THR A 484 -27.31 15.68 5.09
CA THR A 484 -27.33 15.28 3.67
C THR A 484 -28.74 14.90 3.25
N ASP A 485 -29.06 15.08 1.96
CA ASP A 485 -30.33 14.69 1.39
C ASP A 485 -30.19 14.45 -0.13
N ASN A 486 -31.19 13.83 -0.77
CA ASN A 486 -31.24 13.60 -2.22
C ASN A 486 -31.62 14.86 -3.00
N VAL A 487 -32.17 15.87 -2.32
CA VAL A 487 -32.29 17.24 -2.85
C VAL A 487 -31.57 18.24 -1.93
N GLU A 488 -31.59 19.53 -2.27
CA GLU A 488 -30.84 20.52 -1.49
C GLU A 488 -31.45 20.75 -0.08
N ILE A 489 -30.59 20.94 0.92
CA ILE A 489 -31.00 21.33 2.28
C ILE A 489 -31.44 22.79 2.31
N LYS A 490 -32.70 23.03 2.69
CA LYS A 490 -33.33 24.36 2.79
C LYS A 490 -33.07 25.03 4.13
N THR A 491 -33.29 24.35 5.26
CA THR A 491 -33.10 24.93 6.60
C THR A 491 -32.48 23.96 7.59
N VAL A 492 -31.70 24.50 8.54
CA VAL A 492 -31.16 23.75 9.68
C VAL A 492 -31.32 24.56 10.96
N HIS A 493 -31.88 23.93 11.97
CA HIS A 493 -32.17 24.48 13.29
C HIS A 493 -31.49 23.67 14.39
N LEU A 494 -30.82 24.34 15.32
CA LEU A 494 -30.27 23.78 16.54
C LEU A 494 -31.14 24.21 17.72
N LEU A 495 -31.72 23.23 18.41
CA LEU A 495 -32.49 23.47 19.62
C LEU A 495 -31.65 23.13 20.84
N ILE A 496 -31.63 24.03 21.83
CA ILE A 496 -30.79 23.91 23.03
C ILE A 496 -31.66 24.12 24.27
N THR A 497 -31.79 23.09 25.08
CA THR A 497 -32.48 23.09 26.38
C THR A 497 -31.47 23.32 27.50
N TYR A 498 -31.70 24.39 28.26
CA TYR A 498 -30.89 24.82 29.39
C TYR A 498 -31.20 23.98 30.65
N PRO A 499 -30.33 23.99 31.67
CA PRO A 499 -30.56 23.27 32.93
C PRO A 499 -31.83 23.65 33.70
N ASN A 500 -32.47 24.77 33.36
CA ASN A 500 -33.74 25.24 33.91
C ASN A 500 -34.96 24.90 33.02
N ASP A 501 -34.80 23.94 32.10
CA ASP A 501 -35.79 23.48 31.13
C ASP A 501 -36.24 24.55 30.09
N GLN A 502 -35.53 25.66 29.97
CA GLN A 502 -35.79 26.63 28.89
C GLN A 502 -35.13 26.20 27.58
N THR A 503 -35.88 26.16 26.49
CA THR A 503 -35.36 25.82 25.15
C THR A 503 -35.26 27.04 24.25
N ILE A 504 -34.12 27.17 23.56
CA ILE A 504 -33.94 28.13 22.45
C ILE A 504 -33.86 27.39 21.11
N ASN A 505 -34.33 28.02 20.04
CA ASN A 505 -34.20 27.54 18.67
C ASN A 505 -33.33 28.50 17.86
N LEU A 506 -32.22 28.01 17.31
CA LEU A 506 -31.25 28.77 16.54
C LEU A 506 -31.21 28.26 15.10
N SER A 507 -31.39 29.13 14.11
CA SER A 507 -31.10 28.76 12.71
C SER A 507 -29.59 28.77 12.48
N ILE A 508 -29.05 27.67 11.95
CA ILE A 508 -27.62 27.50 11.64
C ILE A 508 -27.36 27.19 10.16
N THR A 509 -28.36 27.34 9.29
CA THR A 509 -28.30 27.02 7.86
C THR A 509 -27.09 27.63 7.14
N GLN A 510 -26.65 28.83 7.53
CA GLN A 510 -25.55 29.54 6.90
C GLN A 510 -24.17 29.20 7.49
N ASN A 511 -24.12 28.53 8.64
CA ASN A 511 -22.88 28.20 9.33
C ASN A 511 -22.44 26.79 8.95
N LYS A 512 -21.93 26.61 7.72
CA LYS A 512 -21.53 25.28 7.22
C LYS A 512 -20.18 25.27 6.52
N THR A 513 -19.58 24.08 6.45
CA THR A 513 -18.44 23.76 5.59
C THR A 513 -18.74 22.42 4.93
N GLY A 514 -18.98 22.44 3.61
CA GLY A 514 -19.59 21.31 2.91
C GLY A 514 -20.96 20.98 3.50
N ASN A 515 -21.17 19.71 3.85
CA ASN A 515 -22.41 19.21 4.46
C ASN A 515 -22.41 19.32 6.00
N THR A 516 -21.37 19.89 6.62
CA THR A 516 -21.27 20.01 8.08
C THR A 516 -21.70 21.39 8.54
N TYR A 517 -22.77 21.44 9.33
CA TYR A 517 -23.31 22.64 9.96
C TYR A 517 -22.76 22.77 11.38
N TYR A 518 -22.50 23.99 11.85
CA TYR A 518 -21.90 24.22 13.15
C TYR A 518 -22.42 25.47 13.88
N CYS A 519 -22.30 25.45 15.20
CA CYS A 519 -22.63 26.55 16.10
C CYS A 519 -21.59 26.61 17.22
N ASN A 520 -20.98 27.78 17.41
CA ASN A 520 -20.07 28.03 18.52
C ASN A 520 -20.68 29.07 19.46
N LYS A 521 -20.90 28.73 20.73
CA LYS A 521 -21.55 29.62 21.71
C LYS A 521 -21.01 29.43 23.12
N THR A 522 -21.13 30.46 23.95
CA THR A 522 -20.78 30.42 25.38
C THR A 522 -22.02 30.28 26.27
N TYR A 523 -21.85 29.69 27.46
CA TYR A 523 -22.91 29.39 28.41
C TYR A 523 -22.48 29.74 29.83
N THR A 524 -23.39 30.30 30.63
CA THR A 524 -23.08 30.82 31.99
C THR A 524 -23.78 30.08 33.12
N SER A 525 -24.80 29.27 32.84
CA SER A 525 -25.50 28.49 33.89
C SER A 525 -24.81 27.15 34.06
N VAL A 526 -24.41 26.82 35.29
CA VAL A 526 -23.85 25.51 35.65
C VAL A 526 -24.94 24.44 35.56
N GLY A 527 -24.60 23.28 34.99
CA GLY A 527 -25.50 22.14 34.82
C GLY A 527 -25.45 21.50 33.43
N THR A 528 -26.31 20.50 33.22
CA THR A 528 -26.39 19.74 31.96
C THR A 528 -27.33 20.43 30.97
N TYR A 529 -26.83 20.63 29.75
CA TYR A 529 -27.58 21.10 28.60
C TYR A 529 -27.91 19.93 27.69
N SER A 530 -29.09 19.97 27.06
CA SER A 530 -29.51 18.99 26.05
C SER A 530 -29.80 19.66 24.72
N ILE A 531 -29.40 19.05 23.61
CA ILE A 531 -29.55 19.60 22.27
C ILE A 531 -30.16 18.60 21.31
N TYR A 532 -30.83 19.07 20.26
CA TYR A 532 -31.08 18.29 19.05
C TYR A 532 -31.12 19.21 17.82
N ILE A 533 -30.97 18.62 16.64
CA ILE A 533 -30.94 19.34 15.37
C ILE A 533 -32.17 18.96 14.56
N ALA A 534 -32.79 19.95 13.93
CA ALA A 534 -33.90 19.78 12.99
C ALA A 534 -33.49 20.35 11.63
N ALA A 535 -33.75 19.62 10.54
CA ALA A 535 -33.42 20.06 9.19
C ALA A 535 -34.58 19.83 8.24
N SER A 536 -34.65 20.66 7.20
CA SER A 536 -35.57 20.51 6.09
C SER A 536 -34.86 20.65 4.75
N ASP A 537 -35.33 19.94 3.74
CA ASP A 537 -34.90 20.09 2.33
C ASP A 537 -35.78 21.07 1.54
N THR A 538 -35.46 21.27 0.27
CA THR A 538 -36.24 22.07 -0.69
C THR A 538 -37.59 21.44 -1.05
N GLY A 539 -37.72 20.12 -0.93
CA GLY A 539 -38.99 19.38 -0.98
C GLY A 539 -39.93 19.67 0.21
N ASN A 540 -39.43 20.37 1.23
CA ASN A 540 -40.10 20.65 2.51
C ASN A 540 -40.32 19.42 3.40
N ASN A 541 -39.56 18.34 3.22
CA ASN A 541 -39.55 17.25 4.17
C ASN A 541 -38.69 17.63 5.39
N TRP A 542 -39.05 17.15 6.58
CA TRP A 542 -38.42 17.54 7.85
C TRP A 542 -37.88 16.33 8.62
N LYS A 543 -36.69 16.48 9.21
CA LYS A 543 -36.10 15.48 10.12
C LYS A 543 -35.59 16.12 11.40
N ASN A 544 -35.79 15.44 12.53
CA ASN A 544 -35.15 15.75 13.80
C ASN A 544 -34.13 14.65 14.16
N SER A 545 -33.02 15.04 14.79
CA SER A 545 -32.02 14.13 15.35
C SER A 545 -32.41 13.57 16.72
N SER A 546 -31.61 12.63 17.22
CA SER A 546 -31.56 12.29 18.64
C SER A 546 -31.00 13.45 19.48
N TYR A 547 -31.23 13.37 20.80
CA TYR A 547 -30.71 14.33 21.75
C TYR A 547 -29.23 14.03 22.10
N GLU A 548 -28.43 15.08 22.24
CA GLU A 548 -27.06 15.04 22.77
C GLU A 548 -26.91 15.98 23.96
N ASN A 549 -25.93 15.74 24.85
CA ASN A 549 -25.75 16.53 26.06
C ASN A 549 -24.32 17.08 26.23
N PHE A 550 -24.19 18.23 26.87
CA PHE A 550 -22.91 18.76 27.37
C PHE A 550 -23.10 19.43 28.73
N GLU A 551 -22.02 19.63 29.48
CA GLU A 551 -22.06 20.11 30.86
C GLU A 551 -21.27 21.41 31.04
N ILE A 552 -21.82 22.34 31.81
CA ILE A 552 -21.09 23.51 32.34
C ILE A 552 -20.78 23.28 33.82
N THR A 553 -19.50 23.33 34.23
CA THR A 553 -19.02 22.98 35.59
C THR A 553 -17.85 23.86 36.07
N GLU A 554 -17.49 23.78 37.36
CA GLU A 554 -16.45 24.60 38.02
C GLU A 554 -15.14 23.84 38.36
N GLY A 555 -15.05 22.52 38.11
CA GLY A 555 -13.82 21.70 38.28
C GLY A 555 -13.46 21.35 39.75
N THR A 556 -12.38 20.58 39.97
CA THR A 556 -11.84 20.24 41.32
C THR A 556 -10.35 20.62 41.48
N PRO A 557 -9.80 20.74 42.71
CA PRO A 557 -8.38 21.04 42.89
C PRO A 557 -7.41 19.93 42.45
N PRO A 558 -6.21 20.28 41.96
CA PRO A 558 -5.23 19.32 41.49
C PRO A 558 -4.60 18.50 42.63
N THR A 559 -4.19 17.26 42.34
CA THR A 559 -3.54 16.35 43.30
C THR A 559 -2.03 16.30 43.07
N ILE A 560 -1.21 16.45 44.13
CA ILE A 560 0.27 16.48 44.07
C ILE A 560 0.89 15.21 44.67
N VAL A 561 1.80 14.56 43.94
CA VAL A 561 2.64 13.43 44.39
C VAL A 561 4.11 13.81 44.24
N ASP A 562 4.85 13.87 45.34
CA ASP A 562 6.28 14.25 45.35
C ASP A 562 7.20 13.02 45.31
N ASN A 563 7.92 12.88 44.19
CA ASN A 563 8.85 11.80 43.87
C ASN A 563 10.33 12.20 43.99
N SER A 564 10.64 13.34 44.64
CA SER A 564 12.02 13.84 44.77
C SER A 564 12.89 12.93 45.67
N ASP A 565 14.20 12.97 45.44
CA ASP A 565 15.17 12.12 46.14
C ASP A 565 15.23 12.41 47.64
N LYS A 566 15.48 11.37 48.44
CA LYS A 566 15.44 11.47 49.91
C LYS A 566 16.72 12.02 50.55
N THR A 567 17.78 12.23 49.77
CA THR A 567 19.10 12.74 50.20
C THR A 567 19.73 13.62 49.11
N GLY A 568 20.66 14.52 49.47
CA GLY A 568 21.46 15.32 48.52
C GLY A 568 22.94 15.40 48.91
N SER A 569 23.75 16.16 48.16
CA SER A 569 25.20 16.34 48.42
C SER A 569 25.57 17.82 48.57
N PRO A 570 26.55 18.18 49.45
CA PRO A 570 27.02 19.55 49.60
C PRO A 570 27.55 20.09 48.27
N SER A 571 27.29 21.36 47.96
CA SER A 571 27.63 22.01 46.68
C SER A 571 27.06 21.35 45.42
N GLY A 572 26.32 20.23 45.56
CA GLY A 572 25.76 19.44 44.49
C GLY A 572 24.41 19.95 43.99
N LYS A 573 23.94 19.37 42.89
CA LYS A 573 22.62 19.67 42.32
C LYS A 573 21.54 18.79 42.97
N TYR A 574 20.42 19.39 43.39
CA TYR A 574 19.25 18.67 43.89
C TYR A 574 18.03 18.94 43.00
N THR A 575 17.38 17.88 42.53
CA THR A 575 16.23 17.96 41.61
C THR A 575 14.94 17.64 42.34
N PHE A 576 13.99 18.56 42.29
CA PHE A 576 12.61 18.33 42.70
C PHE A 576 11.88 17.59 41.57
N ASN A 577 11.27 16.44 41.85
CA ASN A 577 10.54 15.61 40.89
C ASN A 577 9.11 15.39 41.39
N VAL A 578 8.10 15.83 40.63
CA VAL A 578 6.72 15.92 41.12
C VAL A 578 5.74 15.46 40.04
N THR A 579 4.77 14.62 40.41
CA THR A 579 3.62 14.27 39.56
C THR A 579 2.39 15.04 40.02
N VAL A 580 1.70 15.75 39.12
CA VAL A 580 0.46 16.49 39.42
C VAL A 580 -0.65 16.07 38.44
N THR A 581 -1.81 15.68 38.96
CA THR A 581 -2.99 15.24 38.18
C THR A 581 -4.22 16.09 38.51
N ASP A 582 -5.08 16.30 37.52
CA ASP A 582 -6.33 17.06 37.64
C ASP A 582 -7.46 16.38 36.85
N ASP A 583 -8.72 16.58 37.23
CA ASP A 583 -9.88 15.93 36.61
C ASP A 583 -10.33 16.61 35.32
N MET A 584 -10.05 17.91 35.18
CA MET A 584 -10.53 18.74 34.06
C MET A 584 -9.39 19.33 33.22
N ASP A 585 -8.16 19.35 33.74
CA ASP A 585 -6.99 19.86 33.03
C ASP A 585 -5.98 18.79 32.60
N ASN A 586 -5.56 18.92 31.34
CA ASN A 586 -4.36 18.24 30.87
C ASN A 586 -3.13 18.93 31.45
N ALA A 587 -2.06 18.17 31.67
CA ALA A 587 -0.89 18.64 32.38
C ALA A 587 -0.18 19.90 31.88
N LYS A 588 -0.41 20.30 30.62
CA LYS A 588 0.11 21.56 30.06
C LYS A 588 -0.53 22.80 30.68
N ASN A 589 -1.70 22.64 31.29
CA ASN A 589 -2.50 23.71 31.88
C ASN A 589 -2.25 23.86 33.39
N LEU A 590 -1.44 22.99 34.00
CA LEU A 590 -1.11 23.01 35.42
C LEU A 590 0.15 23.83 35.69
N THR A 591 0.11 24.69 36.72
CA THR A 591 1.24 25.50 37.19
C THR A 591 1.76 24.94 38.51
N VAL A 592 3.00 24.43 38.55
CA VAL A 592 3.59 23.78 39.74
C VAL A 592 4.82 24.55 40.21
N LYS A 593 4.91 24.90 41.50
CA LYS A 593 6.01 25.64 42.13
C LYS A 593 6.59 24.91 43.34
N VAL A 594 7.87 25.14 43.61
CA VAL A 594 8.58 24.72 44.83
C VAL A 594 9.06 25.93 45.62
N TYR A 595 9.06 25.83 46.95
CA TYR A 595 9.66 26.77 47.89
C TYR A 595 10.66 26.01 48.76
N TRP A 596 11.90 26.48 48.90
CA TRP A 596 12.97 25.73 49.56
C TRP A 596 13.99 26.58 50.33
N THR A 597 14.71 25.96 51.28
CA THR A 597 15.80 26.54 52.09
C THR A 597 16.90 25.52 52.39
N HIS A 598 18.17 25.87 52.28
CA HIS A 598 19.32 25.02 52.65
C HIS A 598 20.55 25.88 52.99
N GLY A 599 21.16 25.66 54.16
CA GLY A 599 22.25 26.51 54.66
C GLY A 599 21.85 27.99 54.69
N LYS A 600 22.58 28.83 53.95
CA LYS A 600 22.25 30.27 53.77
C LYS A 600 21.36 30.57 52.56
N LEU A 601 21.02 29.55 51.75
CA LEU A 601 20.23 29.70 50.53
C LEU A 601 18.74 29.48 50.80
N SER A 602 17.90 30.26 50.11
CA SER A 602 16.44 30.08 50.08
C SER A 602 15.85 30.61 48.78
N GLY A 603 14.77 30.02 48.27
CA GLY A 603 14.12 30.51 47.06
C GLY A 603 12.79 29.83 46.74
N ASN A 604 12.17 30.26 45.63
CA ASN A 604 11.05 29.57 45.02
C ASN A 604 11.19 29.54 43.49
N HIS A 605 10.63 28.52 42.83
CA HIS A 605 10.71 28.38 41.38
C HIS A 605 9.51 27.64 40.78
N LEU A 606 9.20 27.92 39.51
CA LEU A 606 8.23 27.17 38.70
C LEU A 606 8.90 25.90 38.14
N LEU A 607 8.29 24.73 38.32
CA LEU A 607 8.79 23.47 37.78
C LEU A 607 8.43 23.33 36.30
N ILE A 608 9.29 22.66 35.55
CA ILE A 608 9.15 22.42 34.11
C ILE A 608 8.41 21.10 33.91
N ASN A 609 7.34 21.11 33.11
CA ASN A 609 6.66 19.88 32.71
C ASN A 609 7.50 19.09 31.70
N THR A 610 7.97 17.90 32.08
CA THR A 610 8.83 17.08 31.21
C THR A 610 8.13 15.87 30.60
N ASN A 611 6.99 15.41 31.16
CA ASN A 611 6.15 14.40 30.51
C ASN A 611 4.75 14.30 31.11
N LYS A 612 3.71 14.68 30.34
CA LYS A 612 2.30 14.72 30.79
C LYS A 612 2.26 15.31 32.20
N ASN A 613 1.95 14.52 33.22
CA ASN A 613 1.73 14.97 34.59
C ASN A 613 3.03 15.15 35.42
N PHE A 614 4.21 15.05 34.82
CA PHE A 614 5.49 15.07 35.54
C PHE A 614 6.23 16.41 35.39
N PHE A 615 6.70 16.94 36.52
CA PHE A 615 7.31 18.26 36.66
C PHE A 615 8.65 18.17 37.40
N GLU A 616 9.65 18.92 36.92
CA GLU A 616 10.98 18.93 37.53
C GLU A 616 11.63 20.31 37.60
N TRP A 617 12.51 20.51 38.59
CA TRP A 617 13.43 21.66 38.65
C TRP A 617 14.66 21.34 39.49
N THR A 618 15.82 21.86 39.11
CA THR A 618 17.10 21.58 39.79
C THR A 618 17.70 22.85 40.39
N ILE A 619 18.19 22.75 41.63
CA ILE A 619 18.94 23.80 42.33
C ILE A 619 20.36 23.32 42.67
N THR A 620 21.26 24.25 42.96
CA THR A 620 22.59 23.93 43.53
C THR A 620 22.60 24.25 45.02
N LEU A 621 23.05 23.30 45.83
CA LEU A 621 23.12 23.40 47.29
C LEU A 621 24.40 24.15 47.74
N ASP A 622 24.45 24.59 48.99
CA ASP A 622 25.64 25.21 49.59
C ASP A 622 26.62 24.10 50.00
N SER A 623 27.88 24.46 50.28
CA SER A 623 28.96 23.58 50.74
C SER A 623 28.74 22.95 52.14
N THR A 624 27.63 23.29 52.80
CA THR A 624 27.29 22.78 54.14
C THR A 624 26.58 21.43 54.08
N THR A 625 26.67 20.66 55.15
CA THR A 625 25.89 19.43 55.36
C THR A 625 24.51 19.67 56.00
N ASP A 626 24.05 20.93 56.08
CA ASP A 626 22.74 21.28 56.63
C ASP A 626 21.60 20.65 55.81
N ASN A 627 20.49 20.29 56.46
CA ASN A 627 19.36 19.69 55.75
C ASN A 627 18.69 20.70 54.79
N LEU A 628 18.32 20.25 53.59
CA LEU A 628 17.43 20.99 52.66
C LEU A 628 15.98 20.85 53.10
N ARG A 629 15.22 21.95 53.17
CA ARG A 629 13.78 21.94 53.48
C ARG A 629 12.97 22.52 52.32
N TYR A 630 11.83 21.92 51.96
CA TYR A 630 10.98 22.45 50.88
C TYR A 630 9.51 22.02 50.96
N TYR A 631 8.60 22.73 50.27
CA TYR A 631 7.22 22.30 50.01
C TYR A 631 6.79 22.69 48.58
N LEU A 632 5.72 22.06 48.08
CA LEU A 632 5.24 22.17 46.71
C LEU A 632 3.84 22.80 46.64
N TYR A 633 3.55 23.49 45.55
CA TYR A 633 2.31 24.21 45.29
C TYR A 633 1.87 23.98 43.84
N ALA A 634 0.60 23.63 43.59
CA ALA A 634 0.03 23.48 42.25
C ALA A 634 -1.25 24.30 42.08
N ASN A 635 -1.48 24.82 40.87
CA ASN A 635 -2.70 25.51 40.45
C ASN A 635 -3.14 24.99 39.08
N ASP A 636 -4.43 24.76 38.89
CA ASP A 636 -5.00 24.43 37.58
C ASP A 636 -5.31 25.71 36.77
N SER A 637 -5.77 25.56 35.52
CA SER A 637 -6.14 26.69 34.66
C SER A 637 -7.53 27.27 34.94
N TRP A 638 -8.22 26.68 35.92
CA TRP A 638 -9.57 27.03 36.35
C TRP A 638 -9.52 27.80 37.69
N GLY A 639 -8.37 27.86 38.35
CA GLY A 639 -8.07 28.64 39.55
C GLY A 639 -8.03 27.84 40.85
N ASN A 640 -8.13 26.51 40.82
CA ASN A 640 -8.07 25.67 42.01
C ASN A 640 -6.64 25.32 42.41
N THR A 641 -6.35 25.30 43.72
CA THR A 641 -4.97 25.20 44.24
C THR A 641 -4.77 24.05 45.23
N ALA A 642 -3.56 23.49 45.26
CA ALA A 642 -3.12 22.47 46.21
C ALA A 642 -1.70 22.75 46.73
N ILE A 643 -1.41 22.37 47.98
CA ILE A 643 -0.12 22.59 48.65
C ILE A 643 0.29 21.35 49.47
N THR A 644 1.58 21.01 49.50
CA THR A 644 2.09 19.89 50.31
C THR A 644 2.61 20.36 51.68
N GLU A 645 2.77 19.42 52.62
CA GLU A 645 3.56 19.66 53.83
C GLU A 645 5.05 19.88 53.51
N GLN A 646 5.79 20.48 54.44
CA GLN A 646 7.22 20.76 54.30
C GLN A 646 8.06 19.50 54.57
N LYS A 647 8.95 19.16 53.62
CA LYS A 647 9.92 18.07 53.72
C LYS A 647 11.28 18.55 54.21
N ASN A 648 12.04 17.64 54.83
CA ASN A 648 13.42 17.83 55.29
C ASN A 648 14.32 16.71 54.72
N ILE A 649 15.37 17.07 53.99
CA ILE A 649 16.25 16.19 53.23
C ILE A 649 17.67 16.28 53.77
N THR A 650 18.32 15.15 54.05
CA THR A 650 19.69 15.08 54.58
C THR A 650 20.74 15.22 53.48
N ILE A 651 21.81 15.97 53.74
CA ILE A 651 22.89 16.26 52.79
C ILE A 651 24.20 15.53 53.20
N ILE A 652 24.83 14.79 52.28
CA ILE A 652 25.98 13.88 52.52
C ILE A 652 27.04 14.05 51.41
N ASP A 653 28.31 14.28 51.78
CA ASP A 653 29.43 14.38 50.84
C ASP A 653 29.99 12.99 50.44
N LYS A 654 30.28 12.82 49.15
CA LYS A 654 30.80 11.58 48.54
C LYS A 654 31.86 11.86 47.45
N GLU A 655 32.26 13.11 47.25
CA GLU A 655 33.18 13.51 46.16
C GLU A 655 34.64 13.43 46.62
N PRO A 656 35.58 12.82 45.85
CA PRO A 656 36.99 12.76 46.20
C PRO A 656 37.80 14.02 45.78
N PRO A 657 38.97 14.30 46.41
CA PRO A 657 39.76 15.51 46.13
C PRO A 657 40.25 15.65 44.70
N HIS A 658 40.20 16.84 44.11
CA HIS A 658 40.73 17.09 42.78
C HIS A 658 42.23 17.44 42.79
N ILE A 659 43.06 16.73 42.01
CA ILE A 659 44.53 16.88 41.96
C ILE A 659 44.99 17.46 40.61
N THR A 660 45.81 18.53 40.61
CA THR A 660 46.39 19.18 39.42
C THR A 660 47.92 19.15 39.47
N ILE A 661 48.61 18.69 38.42
CA ILE A 661 50.08 18.65 38.37
C ILE A 661 50.67 19.99 37.88
N ASN A 662 51.63 20.54 38.63
CA ASN A 662 52.37 21.75 38.27
C ASN A 662 53.64 21.41 37.46
N LYS A 663 54.04 22.24 36.47
CA LYS A 663 55.20 21.97 35.57
C LYS A 663 56.50 21.68 36.33
N HIS A 664 57.15 20.54 36.04
CA HIS A 664 58.41 20.09 36.65
C HIS A 664 59.65 20.86 36.14
N GLN A 665 60.57 21.22 37.05
CA GLN A 665 61.93 21.69 36.72
C GLN A 665 62.96 20.56 36.87
N LEU A 666 63.74 20.31 35.82
CA LEU A 666 64.83 19.33 35.76
C LEU A 666 66.20 20.04 35.92
N TYR A 667 66.97 19.70 36.95
CA TYR A 667 68.40 20.08 37.05
C TYR A 667 69.26 18.91 36.56
N THR A 668 69.59 18.87 35.27
CA THR A 668 70.20 17.70 34.60
C THR A 668 71.72 17.54 34.76
N ASN A 669 72.39 18.36 35.59
CA ASN A 669 73.87 18.41 35.63
C ASN A 669 74.51 18.05 36.98
N ILE A 670 73.80 17.40 37.90
CA ILE A 670 74.36 16.95 39.17
C ILE A 670 74.13 15.44 39.28
N SER A 671 75.17 14.66 39.60
CA SER A 671 75.03 13.22 39.86
C SER A 671 74.99 13.00 41.38
N PRO A 672 73.87 12.52 41.95
CA PRO A 672 72.61 12.13 41.30
C PRO A 672 71.63 13.29 40.98
N ASN A 673 70.80 13.13 39.93
CA ASN A 673 69.79 14.11 39.48
C ASN A 673 68.66 14.25 40.52
N THR A 674 68.20 15.45 40.84
CA THR A 674 67.03 15.65 41.75
C THR A 674 65.76 16.00 40.95
N TYR A 675 64.63 15.39 41.30
CA TYR A 675 63.32 15.65 40.71
C TYR A 675 62.38 16.26 41.76
N ILE A 676 61.74 17.38 41.44
CA ILE A 676 60.72 18.00 42.29
C ILE A 676 59.35 17.80 41.63
N ILE A 677 58.48 17.06 42.31
CA ILE A 677 57.10 16.83 41.90
C ILE A 677 56.20 17.77 42.71
N SER A 678 55.42 18.62 42.02
CA SER A 678 54.56 19.64 42.65
C SER A 678 53.13 19.51 42.13
N VAL A 679 52.14 19.52 43.02
CA VAL A 679 50.71 19.42 42.70
C VAL A 679 49.87 20.42 43.49
N THR A 680 48.77 20.86 42.91
CA THR A 680 47.73 21.64 43.57
C THR A 680 46.49 20.76 43.78
N ILE A 681 45.97 20.67 45.00
CA ILE A 681 44.84 19.80 45.36
C ILE A 681 43.70 20.62 45.99
N THR A 682 42.48 20.44 45.50
CA THR A 682 41.28 21.19 45.92
C THR A 682 40.10 20.24 46.12
N ASP A 683 39.21 20.51 47.08
CA ASP A 683 38.02 19.70 47.33
C ASP A 683 36.87 20.57 47.91
N ASN A 684 35.63 20.08 47.85
CA ASN A 684 34.43 20.69 48.43
C ASN A 684 34.40 20.55 49.97
N THR A 685 35.18 19.62 50.53
CA THR A 685 35.50 19.47 51.96
C THR A 685 37.02 19.52 52.20
N GLU A 686 37.52 19.35 53.44
CA GLU A 686 38.94 19.56 53.76
C GLU A 686 39.82 18.38 53.28
N VAL A 687 40.91 18.66 52.55
CA VAL A 687 41.83 17.63 52.01
C VAL A 687 42.75 17.06 53.10
N THR A 688 42.82 15.74 53.22
CA THR A 688 43.67 14.97 54.14
C THR A 688 44.60 13.98 53.41
N ASN A 689 45.70 13.59 54.04
CA ASN A 689 46.57 12.46 53.62
C ASN A 689 46.99 12.41 52.12
N VAL A 690 47.89 13.31 51.70
CA VAL A 690 48.44 13.36 50.34
C VAL A 690 49.78 12.62 50.24
N TYR A 691 49.91 11.67 49.31
CA TYR A 691 51.11 10.87 49.11
C TYR A 691 51.38 10.53 47.65
N ILE A 692 52.62 10.20 47.32
CA ILE A 692 53.09 9.88 45.97
C ILE A 692 53.69 8.47 45.95
N GLU A 693 53.33 7.69 44.94
CA GLU A 693 53.97 6.43 44.58
C GLU A 693 54.79 6.65 43.31
N TYR A 694 56.08 6.28 43.30
CA TYR A 694 56.95 6.49 42.15
C TYR A 694 57.92 5.34 41.91
N TRP A 695 58.36 5.20 40.65
CA TRP A 695 59.34 4.21 40.21
C TRP A 695 60.19 4.73 39.05
N TYR A 696 61.26 4.01 38.74
CA TYR A 696 62.25 4.39 37.73
C TYR A 696 62.13 3.50 36.48
N ASP A 697 62.51 4.03 35.33
CA ASP A 697 62.51 3.31 34.03
C ASP A 697 63.16 1.92 34.02
N ASN A 698 64.13 1.66 34.89
CA ASN A 698 64.86 0.40 34.98
C ASN A 698 64.53 -0.42 36.26
N SER A 699 63.46 -0.09 36.99
CA SER A 699 63.06 -0.80 38.21
C SER A 699 61.58 -1.16 38.23
N SER A 700 61.26 -2.38 38.66
CA SER A 700 59.89 -2.83 38.95
C SER A 700 59.45 -2.55 40.39
N THR A 701 60.31 -1.97 41.24
CA THR A 701 59.98 -1.65 42.63
C THR A 701 59.38 -0.25 42.73
N HIS A 702 58.15 -0.17 43.24
CA HIS A 702 57.48 1.09 43.51
C HIS A 702 57.80 1.57 44.93
N THR A 703 57.98 2.88 45.09
CA THR A 703 58.23 3.52 46.39
C THR A 703 57.12 4.52 46.68
N THR A 704 56.49 4.39 47.86
CA THR A 704 55.46 5.33 48.32
C THR A 704 56.03 6.29 49.36
N ALA A 705 55.71 7.57 49.26
CA ALA A 705 56.13 8.61 50.19
C ALA A 705 55.07 9.70 50.35
N ASN A 706 54.91 10.27 51.55
CA ASN A 706 54.01 11.42 51.73
C ASN A 706 54.54 12.67 51.01
N MET A 707 53.63 13.50 50.50
CA MET A 707 53.97 14.82 49.93
C MET A 707 53.85 15.92 50.99
N ASP A 708 54.74 16.90 50.94
CA ASP A 708 54.82 17.98 51.91
C ASP A 708 53.91 19.14 51.47
N LYS A 709 53.00 19.62 52.34
CA LYS A 709 52.13 20.76 52.03
C LYS A 709 52.94 22.07 52.12
N THR A 710 53.10 22.77 51.01
CA THR A 710 53.94 23.98 50.89
C THR A 710 53.15 25.27 50.64
N GLY A 711 51.82 25.18 50.45
CA GLY A 711 50.90 26.31 50.30
C GLY A 711 49.44 25.93 50.59
N GLU A 712 48.49 26.86 50.43
CA GLU A 712 47.06 26.67 50.81
C GLU A 712 46.45 25.38 50.22
N ASN A 713 46.77 25.10 48.95
CA ASN A 713 46.39 23.89 48.22
C ASN A 713 47.59 23.21 47.53
N LEU A 714 48.83 23.59 47.85
CA LEU A 714 50.05 23.16 47.13
C LEU A 714 50.82 22.09 47.91
N TYR A 715 51.21 21.00 47.24
CA TYR A 715 51.95 19.87 47.82
C TYR A 715 53.14 19.48 46.94
N GLU A 716 54.31 19.24 47.55
CA GLU A 716 55.55 18.97 46.82
C GLU A 716 56.33 17.77 47.37
N LYS A 717 57.11 17.12 46.51
CA LYS A 717 58.06 16.06 46.90
C LYS A 717 59.35 16.11 46.10
N ASN A 718 60.47 16.04 46.81
CA ASN A 718 61.81 15.92 46.22
C ASN A 718 62.23 14.44 46.17
N ILE A 719 62.60 13.95 44.99
CA ILE A 719 63.04 12.58 44.73
C ILE A 719 64.48 12.59 44.21
N ILE A 720 65.37 11.84 44.87
CA ILE A 720 66.79 11.72 44.52
C ILE A 720 67.12 10.23 44.33
N PRO A 721 67.33 9.75 43.09
CA PRO A 721 67.69 8.37 42.82
C PRO A 721 69.17 8.11 43.15
N GLU A 722 69.51 6.87 43.55
CA GLU A 722 70.89 6.48 43.90
C GLU A 722 71.87 6.53 42.71
N LYS A 723 71.35 6.46 41.47
CA LYS A 723 72.09 6.54 40.20
C LYS A 723 71.32 7.43 39.22
N LYS A 724 71.99 7.91 38.17
CA LYS A 724 71.34 8.69 37.10
C LYS A 724 70.28 7.84 36.38
N VAL A 725 69.03 8.30 36.37
CA VAL A 725 67.88 7.71 35.65
C VAL A 725 67.38 8.70 34.59
N GLU A 726 66.82 8.21 33.49
CA GLU A 726 66.32 9.08 32.42
C GLU A 726 64.86 9.48 32.63
N ARG A 727 64.04 8.58 33.20
CA ARG A 727 62.62 8.84 33.49
C ARG A 727 62.21 8.35 34.89
N ILE A 728 61.38 9.17 35.54
CA ILE A 728 60.60 8.80 36.73
C ILE A 728 59.13 8.73 36.31
N TYR A 729 58.46 7.66 36.75
CA TYR A 729 57.01 7.53 36.69
C TYR A 729 56.47 7.72 38.11
N CYS A 730 55.33 8.40 38.25
CA CYS A 730 54.69 8.58 39.54
C CYS A 730 53.17 8.71 39.44
N ILE A 731 52.49 8.26 40.50
CA ILE A 731 51.06 8.44 40.76
C ILE A 731 50.93 9.16 42.10
N ILE A 732 50.14 10.22 42.14
CA ILE A 732 49.94 11.02 43.36
C ILE A 732 48.51 10.79 43.83
N TYR A 733 48.34 10.53 45.12
CA TYR A 733 47.08 10.22 45.81
C TYR A 733 46.74 11.31 46.84
N ALA A 734 45.45 11.60 47.03
CA ALA A 734 44.94 12.56 48.02
C ALA A 734 43.59 12.09 48.59
N ASN A 735 43.34 12.33 49.88
CA ASN A 735 42.07 12.02 50.54
C ASN A 735 41.37 13.30 51.05
N ASP A 736 40.12 13.21 51.50
CA ASP A 736 39.41 14.30 52.18
C ASP A 736 39.01 13.93 53.63
N THR A 737 38.31 14.82 54.32
CA THR A 737 37.78 14.59 55.68
C THR A 737 36.55 13.69 55.71
N SER A 738 35.84 13.54 54.59
CA SER A 738 34.67 12.67 54.42
C SER A 738 35.05 11.20 54.16
N GLY A 739 36.33 10.94 53.86
CA GLY A 739 36.92 9.62 53.62
C GLY A 739 37.10 9.25 52.14
N ASN A 740 36.89 10.17 51.20
CA ASN A 740 37.04 9.93 49.75
C ASN A 740 38.51 10.11 49.31
N GLN A 741 38.96 9.42 48.24
CA GLN A 741 40.34 9.44 47.72
C GLN A 741 40.40 9.63 46.19
N ASN A 742 41.39 10.38 45.68
CA ASN A 742 41.68 10.53 44.25
C ASN A 742 43.18 10.34 43.91
N ASN A 743 43.54 10.08 42.64
CA ASN A 743 44.94 9.88 42.19
C ASN A 743 45.26 10.49 40.80
N THR A 744 46.49 10.66 40.28
CA THR A 744 46.77 11.42 39.02
C THR A 744 46.76 10.71 37.64
N MET A 745 45.95 9.67 37.36
CA MET A 745 45.86 9.08 36.00
C MET A 745 44.70 9.68 35.16
N ASN A 746 44.94 10.10 33.90
CA ASN A 746 43.94 10.71 32.99
C ASN A 746 43.48 9.71 31.91
N PRO A 747 42.27 9.88 31.33
CA PRO A 747 41.81 9.03 30.23
C PRO A 747 42.49 9.42 28.91
N ILE A 748 42.50 8.50 27.96
CA ILE A 748 43.00 8.69 26.59
C ILE A 748 41.81 8.75 25.65
N ALA A 749 41.69 9.84 24.88
CA ALA A 749 40.70 9.97 23.82
C ALA A 749 41.24 9.41 22.49
N ASP A 750 40.39 8.69 21.76
CA ASP A 750 40.65 8.25 20.37
C ASP A 750 39.37 8.52 19.58
N ALA A 751 39.43 9.55 18.71
CA ALA A 751 38.33 10.00 17.87
C ALA A 751 38.12 9.11 16.63
N ASN A 752 39.05 8.18 16.37
CA ASN A 752 39.07 7.28 15.23
C ASN A 752 39.02 8.01 13.87
N GLY A 753 38.89 7.29 12.75
CA GLY A 753 38.84 7.87 11.39
C GLY A 753 40.17 7.74 10.62
N PRO A 754 40.36 8.46 9.49
CA PRO A 754 39.45 9.46 8.91
C PRO A 754 38.12 8.85 8.43
N TYR A 755 37.12 9.70 8.29
CA TYR A 755 35.77 9.31 7.87
C TYR A 755 35.46 9.83 6.46
N THR A 756 34.48 9.21 5.79
CA THR A 756 33.90 9.71 4.54
C THR A 756 32.38 9.53 4.57
N GLY A 757 31.62 10.36 3.86
CA GLY A 757 30.16 10.28 3.78
C GLY A 757 29.57 11.19 2.71
N TYR A 758 28.25 11.38 2.71
CA TYR A 758 27.53 12.07 1.64
C TYR A 758 26.55 13.08 2.22
N VAL A 759 26.17 14.06 1.41
CA VAL A 759 25.17 15.03 1.83
C VAL A 759 23.89 14.31 2.26
N THR A 760 23.34 14.72 3.39
CA THR A 760 22.09 14.21 3.99
C THR A 760 22.11 12.76 4.49
N THR A 761 23.26 12.06 4.45
CA THR A 761 23.39 10.70 5.01
C THR A 761 23.91 10.71 6.45
N LYS A 762 23.48 9.71 7.22
CA LYS A 762 23.77 9.58 8.65
C LYS A 762 25.09 8.83 8.86
N ILE A 763 26.08 9.51 9.43
CA ILE A 763 27.44 9.02 9.62
C ILE A 763 27.65 8.69 11.09
N THR A 764 28.14 7.49 11.38
CA THR A 764 28.40 7.03 12.76
C THR A 764 29.86 7.27 13.17
N PHE A 765 30.04 8.09 14.20
CA PHE A 765 31.34 8.34 14.83
C PHE A 765 31.52 7.42 16.04
N ASN A 766 32.75 6.95 16.26
CA ASN A 766 33.04 5.92 17.25
C ASN A 766 34.28 6.26 18.09
N GLY A 767 34.06 6.56 19.37
CA GLY A 767 35.10 6.87 20.34
C GLY A 767 35.53 5.66 21.18
N SER A 768 35.14 4.44 20.82
CA SER A 768 35.24 3.27 21.69
C SER A 768 36.66 2.83 22.04
N LYS A 769 37.65 3.26 21.26
CA LYS A 769 39.07 3.03 21.53
C LYS A 769 39.63 3.96 22.60
N SER A 770 38.86 4.95 23.03
CA SER A 770 39.20 5.72 24.20
C SER A 770 39.18 4.81 25.42
N PHE A 771 40.19 4.89 26.28
CA PHE A 771 40.31 4.07 27.47
C PHE A 771 40.88 4.88 28.63
N ASP A 772 40.70 4.34 29.83
CA ASP A 772 41.25 4.89 31.05
C ASP A 772 42.00 3.78 31.81
N LEU A 773 43.12 4.11 32.45
CA LEU A 773 44.07 3.12 32.99
C LEU A 773 43.79 2.76 34.46
N ASP A 774 43.25 3.68 35.26
CA ASP A 774 42.78 3.44 36.64
C ASP A 774 41.26 3.36 36.75
N GLY A 775 40.53 3.61 35.67
CA GLY A 775 39.09 3.72 35.72
C GLY A 775 38.37 3.37 34.43
N THR A 776 37.26 4.07 34.22
CA THR A 776 36.31 3.89 33.13
C THR A 776 35.87 5.25 32.61
N ILE A 777 35.68 5.35 31.29
CA ILE A 777 35.18 6.58 30.67
C ILE A 777 33.69 6.73 30.94
N THR A 778 33.29 7.83 31.59
CA THR A 778 31.90 8.14 31.93
C THR A 778 31.20 9.00 30.86
N LYS A 779 31.94 9.82 30.09
CA LYS A 779 31.35 10.71 29.09
C LYS A 779 32.17 10.82 27.81
N TYR A 780 31.46 10.98 26.70
CA TYR A 780 32.00 11.26 25.37
C TYR A 780 31.23 12.45 24.78
N ALA A 781 31.94 13.47 24.27
CA ALA A 781 31.37 14.66 23.65
C ALA A 781 32.05 14.94 22.31
N TRP A 782 31.26 15.23 21.29
CA TRP A 782 31.66 15.39 19.89
C TRP A 782 31.30 16.78 19.37
N ASP A 783 32.21 17.37 18.58
CA ASP A 783 32.00 18.56 17.76
C ASP A 783 32.33 18.19 16.30
N PHE A 784 31.40 18.42 15.38
CA PHE A 784 31.48 17.96 14.00
C PHE A 784 32.09 19.00 13.03
N GLY A 785 32.38 20.21 13.49
CA GLY A 785 33.00 21.25 12.67
C GLY A 785 32.07 21.93 11.66
N ASP A 786 30.76 21.61 11.67
CA ASP A 786 29.70 22.28 10.90
C ASP A 786 28.76 23.13 11.78
N GLY A 787 29.11 23.30 13.05
CA GLY A 787 28.32 24.00 14.07
C GLY A 787 27.45 23.10 14.95
N ASN A 788 27.38 21.78 14.67
CA ASN A 788 26.61 20.83 15.48
C ASN A 788 27.50 20.01 16.44
N THR A 789 26.91 19.53 17.54
CA THR A 789 27.58 18.74 18.59
C THR A 789 26.74 17.53 19.03
N ALA A 790 27.35 16.49 19.57
CA ALA A 790 26.65 15.33 20.14
C ALA A 790 27.37 14.73 21.37
N THR A 791 26.68 13.85 22.12
CA THR A 791 27.27 13.11 23.24
C THR A 791 26.99 11.62 23.13
N GLY A 792 27.97 10.79 23.47
CA GLY A 792 27.85 9.33 23.43
C GLY A 792 29.09 8.64 22.87
N LYS A 793 29.32 7.39 23.31
CA LYS A 793 30.45 6.56 22.84
C LYS A 793 30.36 6.29 21.33
N HIS A 794 29.13 6.16 20.82
CA HIS A 794 28.77 6.15 19.42
C HIS A 794 27.75 7.25 19.16
N VAL A 795 28.00 8.12 18.19
CA VAL A 795 27.07 9.20 17.81
C VAL A 795 26.84 9.19 16.32
N ASN A 796 25.71 9.73 15.89
CA ASN A 796 25.37 9.83 14.50
C ASN A 796 25.15 11.30 14.11
N HIS A 797 25.66 11.70 12.96
CA HIS A 797 25.54 13.06 12.44
C HIS A 797 25.33 13.07 10.92
N THR A 798 24.65 14.09 10.40
CA THR A 798 24.32 14.26 8.97
C THR A 798 24.80 15.62 8.50
N TYR A 799 25.55 15.69 7.40
CA TYR A 799 26.01 16.96 6.83
C TYR A 799 25.10 17.41 5.68
N SER A 800 24.70 18.68 5.66
CA SER A 800 23.79 19.22 4.62
C SER A 800 24.50 19.65 3.33
N THR A 801 25.82 19.85 3.37
CA THR A 801 26.62 20.30 2.23
C THR A 801 27.89 19.47 2.07
N SER A 802 28.31 19.24 0.82
CA SER A 802 29.53 18.51 0.50
C SER A 802 30.76 19.37 0.83
N GLY A 803 31.82 18.73 1.30
CA GLY A 803 33.01 19.43 1.80
C GLY A 803 33.80 18.62 2.82
N ASN A 804 34.94 19.15 3.25
CA ASN A 804 35.78 18.57 4.30
C ASN A 804 35.49 19.24 5.64
N TYR A 805 35.30 18.44 6.69
CA TYR A 805 35.06 18.91 8.06
C TYR A 805 36.08 18.33 9.05
N THR A 806 36.35 19.07 10.12
CA THR A 806 37.24 18.66 11.23
C THR A 806 36.39 18.27 12.43
N VAL A 807 36.51 17.03 12.89
CA VAL A 807 35.69 16.46 13.98
C VAL A 807 36.54 16.28 15.23
N LYS A 808 36.05 16.71 16.39
CA LYS A 808 36.75 16.66 17.68
C LYS A 808 35.97 15.81 18.68
N LEU A 809 36.63 14.83 19.31
CA LEU A 809 36.12 14.06 20.45
C LEU A 809 36.76 14.57 21.75
N THR A 810 35.96 14.65 22.80
CA THR A 810 36.36 14.90 24.19
C THR A 810 35.81 13.78 25.08
N VAL A 811 36.66 13.11 25.87
CA VAL A 811 36.25 12.06 26.82
C VAL A 811 36.46 12.50 28.25
N ILE A 812 35.62 12.00 29.16
CA ILE A 812 35.68 12.24 30.61
C ILE A 812 35.63 10.89 31.35
N ASP A 813 36.51 10.64 32.32
CA ASP A 813 36.52 9.41 33.13
C ASP A 813 35.62 9.46 34.38
N ASN A 814 35.63 8.41 35.19
CA ASN A 814 34.88 8.32 36.46
C ASN A 814 35.52 9.12 37.61
N ASN A 815 36.62 9.80 37.33
CA ASN A 815 37.31 10.75 38.20
C ASN A 815 37.20 12.18 37.64
N GLU A 816 36.27 12.41 36.71
CA GLU A 816 35.97 13.67 36.02
C GLU A 816 37.12 14.30 35.21
N ARG A 817 38.16 13.54 34.89
CA ARG A 817 39.29 14.03 34.09
C ARG A 817 39.01 13.94 32.61
N THR A 818 39.56 14.88 31.84
CA THR A 818 39.25 15.01 30.41
C THR A 818 40.46 14.88 29.50
N ASN A 819 40.24 14.32 28.30
CA ASN A 819 41.21 14.34 27.20
C ASN A 819 40.49 14.49 25.84
N THR A 820 41.18 14.94 24.80
CA THR A 820 40.60 15.22 23.47
C THR A 820 41.43 14.68 22.32
N ASP A 821 40.77 14.30 21.23
CA ASP A 821 41.39 13.88 19.97
C ASP A 821 40.62 14.45 18.75
N ILE A 822 41.28 14.59 17.60
CA ILE A 822 40.74 15.23 16.38
C ILE A 822 40.93 14.31 15.16
N THR A 823 39.92 14.29 14.28
CA THR A 823 39.91 13.55 13.01
C THR A 823 39.23 14.36 11.91
N TYR A 824 39.23 13.85 10.67
CA TYR A 824 38.67 14.54 9.50
C TYR A 824 37.60 13.71 8.80
N ILE A 825 36.68 14.40 8.13
CA ILE A 825 35.66 13.77 7.29
C ILE A 825 35.48 14.48 5.94
N LEU A 826 35.40 13.70 4.85
CA LEU A 826 35.06 14.17 3.51
C LEU A 826 33.60 13.82 3.16
N ILE A 827 32.81 14.83 2.77
CA ILE A 827 31.41 14.70 2.36
C ILE A 827 31.25 14.93 0.86
N HIS A 828 30.71 13.95 0.15
CA HIS A 828 30.50 13.93 -1.30
C HIS A 828 29.03 14.27 -1.70
N PRO A 829 28.75 14.69 -2.95
CA PRO A 829 27.38 14.90 -3.48
C PRO A 829 26.68 13.59 -3.90
N LEU A 830 25.33 13.60 -4.02
CA LEU A 830 24.50 12.45 -4.48
C LEU A 830 24.23 12.48 -6.00
N LEU A 831 24.29 11.33 -6.70
CA LEU A 831 23.95 11.16 -8.13
C LEU A 831 22.55 10.51 -8.28
N GLN A 832 21.68 11.09 -9.10
CA GLN A 832 20.28 10.68 -9.27
C GLN A 832 20.02 10.07 -10.66
N THR A 833 19.48 8.85 -10.73
CA THR A 833 19.01 8.22 -11.98
C THR A 833 17.52 7.85 -11.91
N LYS A 834 16.81 7.99 -13.04
CA LYS A 834 15.34 7.88 -13.16
C LYS A 834 14.99 6.75 -14.14
N THR A 835 13.98 5.93 -13.82
CA THR A 835 13.55 4.85 -14.72
C THR A 835 12.86 5.37 -15.99
N SER A 836 12.91 4.60 -17.08
CA SER A 836 12.18 4.91 -18.32
C SER A 836 10.71 4.49 -18.26
N TYR A 837 9.91 5.05 -19.16
CA TYR A 837 8.49 4.70 -19.30
C TYR A 837 8.31 3.26 -19.80
N ASN A 838 9.23 2.74 -20.61
CA ASN A 838 9.17 1.34 -21.07
C ASN A 838 9.30 0.37 -19.90
N THR A 839 10.25 0.65 -19.00
CA THR A 839 10.47 -0.15 -17.79
C THR A 839 9.22 -0.14 -16.90
N LEU A 840 8.61 1.03 -16.75
CA LEU A 840 7.35 1.21 -16.02
C LEU A 840 6.20 0.40 -16.65
N ASN A 841 6.03 0.49 -17.96
CA ASN A 841 4.92 -0.13 -18.68
C ASN A 841 5.09 -1.65 -18.82
N TRP A 842 6.32 -2.14 -18.94
CA TRP A 842 6.62 -3.57 -18.91
C TRP A 842 6.25 -4.19 -17.55
N ILE A 843 6.62 -3.56 -16.42
CA ILE A 843 6.24 -4.05 -15.09
C ILE A 843 4.71 -4.06 -14.93
N LYS A 844 4.02 -3.00 -15.38
CA LYS A 844 2.55 -2.93 -15.35
C LYS A 844 1.91 -4.08 -16.10
N LYS A 845 2.41 -4.38 -17.31
CA LYS A 845 1.88 -5.42 -18.19
C LYS A 845 2.14 -6.82 -17.62
N GLU A 846 3.37 -7.10 -17.21
CA GLU A 846 3.80 -8.44 -16.83
C GLU A 846 3.26 -8.87 -15.46
N TYR A 847 3.16 -7.93 -14.51
CA TYR A 847 2.80 -8.23 -13.13
C TYR A 847 1.45 -7.65 -12.69
N ASN A 848 0.77 -6.90 -13.57
CA ASN A 848 -0.52 -6.27 -13.31
C ASN A 848 -0.50 -5.39 -12.04
N ILE A 849 0.58 -4.60 -11.88
CA ILE A 849 0.80 -3.65 -10.78
C ILE A 849 0.72 -2.22 -11.35
N THR A 850 -0.13 -1.36 -10.77
CA THR A 850 -0.25 0.03 -11.21
C THR A 850 0.85 0.90 -10.59
N LEU A 851 1.81 1.31 -11.40
CA LEU A 851 2.82 2.32 -11.07
C LEU A 851 2.54 3.58 -11.88
N ASN A 852 1.88 4.59 -11.30
CA ASN A 852 1.50 5.82 -12.02
C ASN A 852 2.58 6.90 -11.99
N LYS A 853 3.67 6.65 -11.27
CA LYS A 853 4.89 7.47 -11.23
C LYS A 853 6.12 6.61 -11.44
N LEU A 854 7.15 7.17 -12.06
CA LEU A 854 8.46 6.53 -12.16
C LEU A 854 9.11 6.39 -10.78
N PHE A 855 9.95 5.36 -10.64
CA PHE A 855 10.76 5.12 -9.46
C PHE A 855 12.20 5.55 -9.72
N TYR A 856 12.95 5.73 -8.63
CA TYR A 856 14.24 6.40 -8.63
C TYR A 856 15.29 5.53 -8.00
N SER A 857 16.53 5.81 -8.37
CA SER A 857 17.67 5.22 -7.71
C SER A 857 18.74 6.28 -7.44
N TYR A 858 19.35 6.20 -6.26
CA TYR A 858 20.36 7.16 -5.81
C TYR A 858 21.66 6.44 -5.50
N ASP A 859 22.73 6.94 -6.12
CA ASP A 859 24.10 6.59 -5.77
C ASP A 859 24.42 7.39 -4.50
N SER A 860 24.25 6.68 -3.39
CA SER A 860 24.30 7.21 -2.03
C SER A 860 25.73 7.34 -1.55
N ASP A 861 26.67 6.64 -2.19
CA ASP A 861 28.10 6.72 -1.95
C ASP A 861 28.96 7.23 -3.14
N GLY A 862 28.35 7.87 -4.12
CA GLY A 862 29.00 8.63 -5.20
C GLY A 862 30.11 7.89 -5.93
N ASP A 863 30.16 6.56 -5.84
CA ASP A 863 31.20 5.71 -6.42
C ASP A 863 30.88 5.35 -7.89
N GLY A 864 29.77 5.89 -8.40
CA GLY A 864 29.23 5.63 -9.73
C GLY A 864 28.21 4.48 -9.74
N ILE A 865 27.82 3.98 -8.57
CA ILE A 865 27.01 2.77 -8.40
C ILE A 865 25.78 3.14 -7.58
N VAL A 866 24.62 2.69 -8.05
CA VAL A 866 23.36 3.14 -7.45
C VAL A 866 22.99 2.26 -6.26
N ASP A 867 22.92 2.86 -5.07
CA ASP A 867 22.77 2.14 -3.80
C ASP A 867 21.33 2.01 -3.31
N THR A 868 20.52 3.05 -3.52
CA THR A 868 19.18 3.11 -2.95
C THR A 868 18.12 3.09 -4.02
N PHE A 869 17.04 2.40 -3.71
CA PHE A 869 15.84 2.25 -4.54
C PHE A 869 14.69 2.98 -3.86
N PHE A 870 14.01 3.86 -4.60
CA PHE A 870 12.81 4.53 -4.12
C PHE A 870 11.67 4.41 -5.12
N ASP A 871 10.64 3.67 -4.73
CA ASP A 871 9.36 3.64 -5.42
C ASP A 871 8.34 4.57 -4.74
N PRO A 872 7.95 5.69 -5.37
CA PRO A 872 6.94 6.61 -4.83
C PRO A 872 5.56 5.96 -4.66
N ASN A 873 5.31 4.83 -5.32
CA ASN A 873 4.04 4.11 -5.27
C ASN A 873 4.00 3.05 -4.16
N ASN A 874 5.16 2.77 -3.54
CA ASN A 874 5.34 1.78 -2.49
C ASN A 874 4.78 0.39 -2.87
N LYS A 875 5.05 -0.05 -4.12
CA LYS A 875 4.65 -1.33 -4.70
C LYS A 875 5.84 -2.23 -5.02
N LEU A 876 7.00 -1.65 -5.28
CA LEU A 876 8.24 -2.37 -5.52
C LEU A 876 9.13 -2.26 -4.28
N THR A 877 9.71 -3.38 -3.86
CA THR A 877 10.63 -3.45 -2.72
C THR A 877 11.98 -3.97 -3.21
N ALA A 878 13.06 -3.23 -2.96
CA ALA A 878 14.40 -3.78 -3.18
C ALA A 878 14.72 -4.83 -2.10
N VAL A 879 15.07 -6.04 -2.52
CA VAL A 879 15.42 -7.16 -1.62
C VAL A 879 16.92 -7.35 -1.47
N HIS A 880 17.70 -6.75 -2.37
CA HIS A 880 19.15 -6.61 -2.29
C HIS A 880 19.59 -5.39 -3.11
N THR A 881 20.57 -4.66 -2.58
CA THR A 881 21.12 -3.44 -3.18
C THR A 881 22.64 -3.59 -3.36
N GLY A 882 23.18 -3.15 -4.49
CA GLY A 882 24.63 -3.07 -4.74
C GLY A 882 25.22 -4.15 -5.67
N HIS A 883 26.54 -4.12 -5.83
CA HIS A 883 27.27 -4.97 -6.78
C HIS A 883 27.20 -6.46 -6.47
N ILE A 884 26.52 -7.19 -7.35
CA ILE A 884 26.64 -8.64 -7.43
C ILE A 884 27.53 -8.99 -8.62
N ASN A 885 28.84 -9.14 -8.39
CA ASN A 885 29.81 -9.48 -9.44
C ASN A 885 29.70 -10.96 -9.83
N LEU A 886 28.69 -11.31 -10.64
CA LEU A 886 28.47 -12.68 -11.13
C LEU A 886 28.42 -12.77 -12.67
N SER A 887 28.69 -11.68 -13.40
CA SER A 887 28.96 -11.62 -14.87
C SER A 887 28.88 -10.20 -15.47
N GLY A 888 28.47 -9.19 -14.69
CA GLY A 888 28.32 -7.81 -15.11
C GLY A 888 27.40 -7.08 -14.13
N ASN A 889 27.61 -5.78 -13.94
CA ASN A 889 27.01 -4.99 -12.87
C ASN A 889 25.47 -5.12 -12.82
N ILE A 890 24.93 -5.65 -11.72
CA ILE A 890 23.50 -5.62 -11.38
C ILE A 890 23.33 -4.60 -10.27
N SER A 891 22.31 -3.74 -10.37
CA SER A 891 22.12 -2.63 -9.41
C SER A 891 21.04 -2.92 -8.35
N PHE A 892 19.95 -3.62 -8.70
CA PHE A 892 18.87 -3.94 -7.76
C PHE A 892 18.24 -5.33 -8.02
N LEU A 893 18.04 -6.11 -6.95
CA LEU A 893 17.07 -7.22 -6.94
C LEU A 893 15.76 -6.70 -6.36
N ILE A 894 14.67 -6.84 -7.11
CA ILE A 894 13.37 -6.25 -6.78
C ILE A 894 12.36 -7.36 -6.53
N SER A 895 11.59 -7.20 -5.46
CA SER A 895 10.38 -7.95 -5.21
C SER A 895 9.13 -7.10 -5.45
N ILE A 896 8.09 -7.74 -5.96
CA ILE A 896 6.83 -7.12 -6.38
C ILE A 896 5.67 -7.40 -5.41
N ASP A 897 5.82 -8.39 -4.54
CA ASP A 897 4.78 -8.87 -3.62
C ASP A 897 5.21 -8.82 -2.15
N ASP A 898 6.33 -8.13 -1.89
CA ASP A 898 6.92 -7.87 -0.56
C ASP A 898 7.35 -9.14 0.17
N THR A 899 7.67 -10.20 -0.60
CA THR A 899 7.98 -11.52 -0.05
C THR A 899 9.45 -11.74 0.28
N GLN A 900 10.28 -10.72 0.05
CA GLN A 900 11.73 -10.73 0.18
C GLN A 900 12.45 -11.71 -0.75
N ILE A 901 11.73 -12.37 -1.66
CA ILE A 901 12.32 -13.22 -2.70
C ILE A 901 12.50 -12.35 -3.95
N PRO A 902 13.68 -12.33 -4.58
CA PRO A 902 13.88 -11.62 -5.85
C PRO A 902 13.00 -12.19 -6.97
N GLU A 903 12.04 -11.40 -7.48
CA GLU A 903 11.33 -11.74 -8.73
C GLU A 903 11.95 -11.06 -9.95
N LEU A 904 12.61 -9.93 -9.74
CA LEU A 904 13.12 -9.05 -10.79
C LEU A 904 14.57 -8.64 -10.53
N ILE A 905 15.31 -8.44 -11.61
CA ILE A 905 16.63 -7.83 -11.61
C ILE A 905 16.52 -6.53 -12.37
N TRP A 906 16.90 -5.39 -11.77
CA TRP A 906 17.00 -4.12 -12.46
C TRP A 906 18.46 -3.66 -12.51
N ASN A 907 18.94 -3.39 -13.72
CA ASN A 907 20.20 -2.71 -13.95
C ASN A 907 19.89 -1.22 -14.13
N SER A 908 20.24 -0.41 -13.13
CA SER A 908 19.93 1.02 -13.12
C SER A 908 20.82 1.84 -14.06
N THR A 909 21.95 1.29 -14.51
CA THR A 909 22.86 1.94 -15.46
C THR A 909 22.36 1.82 -16.90
N THR A 910 21.74 0.69 -17.26
CA THR A 910 21.19 0.40 -18.61
C THR A 910 19.66 0.49 -18.66
N ASP A 911 19.03 0.85 -17.54
CA ASP A 911 17.59 0.84 -17.29
C ASP A 911 16.86 -0.41 -17.80
N LYS A 912 17.43 -1.59 -17.54
CA LYS A 912 16.89 -2.88 -18.03
C LYS A 912 16.42 -3.77 -16.88
N ILE A 913 15.20 -4.30 -16.99
CA ILE A 913 14.65 -5.29 -16.05
C ILE A 913 14.62 -6.70 -16.66
N THR A 914 15.00 -7.72 -15.88
CA THR A 914 14.88 -9.13 -16.25
C THR A 914 14.21 -9.95 -15.15
N PRO A 915 13.25 -10.85 -15.49
CA PRO A 915 12.69 -11.79 -14.53
C PRO A 915 13.75 -12.76 -13.98
N VAL A 916 13.71 -13.00 -12.68
CA VAL A 916 14.50 -14.05 -12.03
C VAL A 916 13.88 -15.42 -12.37
N LYS A 917 14.72 -16.37 -12.78
CA LYS A 917 14.32 -17.76 -13.08
C LYS A 917 15.12 -18.72 -12.22
N TYR A 918 14.43 -19.40 -11.31
CA TYR A 918 15.01 -20.39 -10.41
C TYR A 918 15.10 -21.77 -11.06
N LYS A 919 16.17 -22.50 -10.73
CA LYS A 919 16.33 -23.90 -11.11
C LYS A 919 16.24 -24.79 -9.88
N THR A 920 15.47 -25.87 -9.97
CA THR A 920 15.33 -26.82 -8.87
C THR A 920 16.62 -27.61 -8.67
N GLY A 921 17.10 -27.70 -7.43
CA GLY A 921 18.19 -28.55 -7.02
C GLY A 921 17.69 -29.72 -6.17
N ASP A 922 18.19 -30.90 -6.48
CA ASP A 922 17.80 -32.13 -5.82
C ASP A 922 18.72 -32.43 -4.65
N ILE A 923 18.14 -32.63 -3.46
CA ILE A 923 18.87 -33.15 -2.31
C ILE A 923 19.09 -34.65 -2.53
N TYR A 924 20.34 -35.05 -2.69
CA TYR A 924 20.70 -36.45 -2.95
C TYR A 924 21.29 -37.16 -1.73
N LYS A 925 21.63 -36.41 -0.66
CA LYS A 925 22.20 -36.97 0.57
C LYS A 925 21.95 -36.04 1.75
N THR A 926 21.58 -36.59 2.91
CA THR A 926 21.52 -35.87 4.19
C THR A 926 22.24 -36.68 5.27
N ILE A 927 23.09 -36.02 6.06
CA ILE A 927 23.80 -36.61 7.20
C ILE A 927 23.30 -35.93 8.47
N VAL A 928 22.78 -36.70 9.43
CA VAL A 928 22.28 -36.19 10.72
C VAL A 928 23.28 -36.51 11.82
N ASN A 929 23.60 -35.52 12.66
CA ASN A 929 24.39 -35.70 13.88
C ASN A 929 23.54 -35.34 15.09
N GLU A 930 22.96 -36.38 15.69
CA GLU A 930 22.05 -36.29 16.83
C GLU A 930 22.71 -35.79 18.12
N LYS A 931 24.03 -35.95 18.28
CA LYS A 931 24.74 -35.45 19.47
C LYS A 931 24.86 -33.93 19.49
N ASN A 932 24.86 -33.30 18.32
CA ASN A 932 25.11 -31.87 18.16
C ASN A 932 23.87 -31.10 17.66
N ASN A 933 22.71 -31.77 17.50
CA ASN A 933 21.50 -31.18 16.91
C ASN A 933 21.75 -30.49 15.55
N THR A 934 22.56 -31.12 14.70
CA THR A 934 22.92 -30.61 13.37
C THR A 934 22.61 -31.61 12.27
N ALA A 935 22.23 -31.15 11.09
CA ALA A 935 22.11 -31.97 9.88
C ALA A 935 22.83 -31.30 8.71
N THR A 936 23.33 -32.07 7.75
CA THR A 936 23.97 -31.54 6.53
C THR A 936 23.39 -32.21 5.30
N SER A 937 22.75 -31.43 4.45
CA SER A 937 22.16 -31.89 3.18
C SER A 937 23.02 -31.46 1.99
N TYR A 938 23.18 -32.36 1.03
CA TYR A 938 23.95 -32.15 -0.19
C TYR A 938 22.99 -32.03 -1.37
N ILE A 939 23.05 -30.89 -2.05
CA ILE A 939 22.24 -30.59 -3.23
C ILE A 939 23.07 -30.81 -4.47
N LYS A 940 22.48 -31.39 -5.51
CA LYS A 940 23.04 -31.40 -6.87
C LYS A 940 22.16 -30.58 -7.82
N VAL A 941 22.79 -29.79 -8.68
CA VAL A 941 22.12 -28.94 -9.68
C VAL A 941 22.71 -29.25 -11.05
N ASP A 942 21.84 -29.44 -12.04
CA ASP A 942 22.29 -29.74 -13.41
C ASP A 942 22.85 -28.47 -14.10
N LYS A 943 24.00 -28.54 -14.76
CA LYS A 943 24.74 -27.33 -15.19
C LYS A 943 24.22 -26.80 -16.53
N THR A 944 23.39 -25.76 -16.46
CA THR A 944 23.21 -24.77 -17.53
C THR A 944 23.41 -23.40 -16.89
N LYS A 945 23.82 -22.38 -17.65
CA LYS A 945 24.32 -21.03 -17.23
C LYS A 945 23.38 -20.16 -16.33
N TRP A 946 22.74 -20.73 -15.30
CA TRP A 946 21.73 -20.08 -14.45
C TRP A 946 22.28 -19.84 -13.04
N ILE A 947 21.89 -18.71 -12.45
CA ILE A 947 22.52 -18.09 -11.26
C ILE A 947 21.61 -18.21 -10.00
N TYR A 948 20.42 -18.83 -10.13
CA TYR A 948 19.40 -18.91 -9.07
C TYR A 948 18.90 -20.34 -8.83
N LEU A 949 19.02 -20.82 -7.59
CA LEU A 949 18.68 -22.18 -7.16
C LEU A 949 17.46 -22.17 -6.23
N GLU A 950 16.58 -23.15 -6.38
CA GLU A 950 15.49 -23.47 -5.46
C GLU A 950 15.62 -24.92 -5.00
N THR A 951 15.54 -25.19 -3.69
CA THR A 951 15.51 -26.56 -3.16
C THR A 951 14.56 -26.68 -1.97
N THR A 952 14.20 -27.90 -1.59
CA THR A 952 13.36 -28.16 -0.41
C THR A 952 14.11 -27.86 0.89
N ASP A 953 13.44 -27.21 1.82
CA ASP A 953 13.92 -26.99 3.17
C ASP A 953 13.53 -28.16 4.08
N LEU A 954 14.51 -28.93 4.55
CA LEU A 954 14.22 -30.11 5.37
C LEU A 954 14.00 -29.78 6.85
N TYR A 955 14.45 -28.61 7.31
CA TYR A 955 14.38 -28.21 8.72
C TYR A 955 14.11 -26.70 8.83
N GLU A 956 12.90 -26.27 8.50
CA GLU A 956 12.47 -24.86 8.40
C GLU A 956 12.79 -23.99 9.63
N GLN A 957 12.89 -24.60 10.82
CA GLN A 957 13.13 -23.93 12.10
C GLN A 957 14.60 -23.92 12.53
N ALA A 958 15.49 -24.57 11.79
CA ALA A 958 16.92 -24.65 12.10
C ALA A 958 17.69 -23.49 11.46
N ASP A 959 18.73 -22.98 12.11
CA ASP A 959 19.63 -22.01 11.48
C ASP A 959 20.36 -22.68 10.31
N ILE A 960 20.47 -22.01 9.17
CA ILE A 960 21.14 -22.57 7.99
C ILE A 960 22.43 -21.83 7.66
N THR A 961 23.45 -22.60 7.33
CA THR A 961 24.66 -22.12 6.66
C THR A 961 24.81 -22.90 5.37
N ILE A 962 24.84 -22.22 4.23
CA ILE A 962 25.07 -22.86 2.94
C ILE A 962 26.54 -22.70 2.57
N LYS A 963 27.18 -23.82 2.23
CA LYS A 963 28.55 -23.86 1.75
C LYS A 963 28.64 -24.36 0.32
N LYS A 964 29.55 -23.73 -0.40
CA LYS A 964 30.08 -24.14 -1.69
C LYS A 964 31.50 -24.61 -1.46
N ALA A 965 31.74 -25.92 -1.56
CA ALA A 965 32.98 -26.54 -1.09
C ALA A 965 33.33 -26.08 0.34
N ASN A 966 34.42 -25.32 0.52
CA ASN A 966 34.85 -24.77 1.82
C ASN A 966 34.42 -23.30 2.05
N LYS A 967 33.75 -22.65 1.11
CA LYS A 967 33.35 -21.24 1.19
C LYS A 967 31.89 -21.11 1.62
N THR A 968 31.63 -20.30 2.65
CA THR A 968 30.27 -19.98 3.10
C THR A 968 29.64 -18.94 2.18
N ILE A 969 28.40 -19.18 1.76
CA ILE A 969 27.63 -18.19 1.01
C ILE A 969 27.11 -17.12 2.00
N PRO A 970 27.25 -15.82 1.66
CA PRO A 970 26.69 -14.73 2.44
C PRO A 970 25.18 -14.86 2.67
N ALA A 971 24.71 -14.47 3.86
CA ALA A 971 23.31 -14.64 4.28
C ALA A 971 22.31 -13.82 3.45
N ASP A 972 22.74 -12.68 2.92
CA ASP A 972 21.98 -11.79 2.03
C ASP A 972 21.73 -12.36 0.63
N ARG A 973 22.27 -13.55 0.33
CA ARG A 973 22.04 -14.31 -0.91
C ARG A 973 21.22 -15.58 -0.71
N ILE A 974 20.67 -15.76 0.50
CA ILE A 974 19.95 -16.95 0.92
C ILE A 974 18.57 -16.53 1.43
N TRP A 975 17.50 -17.05 0.84
CA TRP A 975 16.14 -16.79 1.25
C TRP A 975 15.41 -18.10 1.57
N ARG A 976 14.51 -18.09 2.56
CA ARG A 976 13.71 -19.27 2.95
C ARG A 976 12.24 -18.91 2.97
N LYS A 977 11.39 -19.72 2.33
CA LYS A 977 9.94 -19.54 2.36
C LYS A 977 9.19 -20.79 1.93
N ASN A 978 8.05 -21.06 2.58
CA ASN A 978 7.12 -22.13 2.23
C ASN A 978 7.79 -23.51 2.04
N GLY A 979 8.67 -23.89 2.96
CA GLY A 979 9.41 -25.15 2.88
C GLY A 979 10.44 -25.22 1.76
N LYS A 980 10.91 -24.07 1.27
CA LYS A 980 11.94 -23.97 0.23
C LYS A 980 13.05 -23.01 0.61
N ILE A 981 14.24 -23.29 0.09
CA ILE A 981 15.44 -22.46 0.17
C ILE A 981 15.76 -21.96 -1.24
N TYR A 982 15.92 -20.65 -1.36
CA TYR A 982 16.32 -19.95 -2.58
C TYR A 982 17.74 -19.41 -2.40
N LEU A 983 18.59 -19.59 -3.41
CA LEU A 983 20.00 -19.23 -3.36
C LEU A 983 20.43 -18.50 -4.62
N LEU A 984 21.21 -17.43 -4.45
CA LEU A 984 21.91 -16.71 -5.52
C LEU A 984 23.42 -17.03 -5.47
N ASP A 985 23.95 -17.74 -6.46
CA ASP A 985 25.38 -18.08 -6.53
C ASP A 985 25.88 -18.40 -7.96
N ASP A 986 27.18 -18.19 -8.22
CA ASP A 986 27.83 -18.43 -9.51
C ASP A 986 28.23 -19.91 -9.74
N ALA A 987 27.47 -20.62 -10.58
CA ALA A 987 27.99 -21.68 -11.46
C ALA A 987 28.75 -22.87 -10.83
N GLU A 988 28.14 -23.59 -9.88
CA GLU A 988 28.59 -24.92 -9.42
C GLU A 988 27.45 -25.95 -9.39
N THR A 989 27.78 -27.23 -9.46
CA THR A 989 26.77 -28.32 -9.51
C THR A 989 26.46 -28.93 -8.14
N GLN A 990 27.15 -28.52 -7.06
CA GLN A 990 26.98 -29.10 -5.72
C GLN A 990 27.06 -28.09 -4.56
N TYR A 991 26.14 -28.20 -3.60
CA TYR A 991 26.05 -27.35 -2.42
C TYR A 991 25.85 -28.19 -1.14
N GLN A 992 26.27 -27.64 0.00
CA GLN A 992 26.04 -28.22 1.33
C GLN A 992 25.20 -27.25 2.16
N ILE A 993 23.98 -27.65 2.54
CA ILE A 993 23.19 -26.93 3.55
C ILE A 993 23.48 -27.55 4.90
N ILE A 994 24.03 -26.76 5.82
CA ILE A 994 24.28 -27.15 7.20
C ILE A 994 23.18 -26.54 8.06
N TYR A 995 22.35 -27.39 8.64
CA TYR A 995 21.32 -27.04 9.61
C TYR A 995 21.89 -27.14 11.03
N GLN A 996 21.71 -26.10 11.82
CA GLN A 996 22.17 -25.97 13.20
C GLN A 996 20.99 -25.62 14.11
N ASN A 997 21.11 -25.89 15.41
CA ASN A 997 20.06 -25.63 16.39
C ASN A 997 18.72 -26.27 16.00
N ILE A 998 18.75 -27.50 15.47
CA ILE A 998 17.53 -28.25 15.17
C ILE A 998 16.78 -28.44 16.49
N GLN A 999 15.76 -27.62 16.72
CA GLN A 999 14.96 -27.63 17.94
C GLN A 999 14.24 -28.98 18.04
N THR A 1000 14.57 -29.78 19.06
CA THR A 1000 13.77 -30.96 19.37
C THR A 1000 12.44 -30.48 19.93
N THR A 1001 11.38 -30.74 19.15
CA THR A 1001 9.96 -30.38 19.35
C THR A 1001 9.51 -30.27 20.81
N THR A 1002 8.89 -29.13 21.15
CA THR A 1002 8.13 -28.90 22.39
C THR A 1002 7.13 -30.03 22.65
N LEU A 1003 6.96 -30.42 23.92
CA LEU A 1003 6.02 -31.46 24.35
C LEU A 1003 4.57 -31.07 23.97
N GLN A 1004 3.91 -31.89 23.15
CA GLN A 1004 2.54 -31.66 22.66
C GLN A 1004 1.54 -32.66 23.26
N GLN A 1005 0.24 -32.33 23.21
CA GLN A 1005 -0.86 -33.20 23.66
C GLN A 1005 -0.77 -34.57 22.95
N PRO A 1006 -0.91 -35.68 23.68
CA PRO A 1006 -0.79 -37.01 23.11
C PRO A 1006 -2.00 -37.36 22.27
N THR A 1007 -1.82 -38.32 21.36
CA THR A 1007 -2.94 -38.99 20.70
C THR A 1007 -3.34 -40.22 21.51
N PHE A 1008 -4.65 -40.42 21.68
CA PHE A 1008 -5.22 -41.60 22.35
C PHE A 1008 -5.86 -42.54 21.33
N ASP A 1009 -5.64 -43.85 21.49
CA ASP A 1009 -6.36 -44.90 20.77
C ASP A 1009 -6.90 -45.94 21.79
N PRO A 1010 -8.22 -46.02 22.02
CA PRO A 1010 -9.26 -45.26 21.36
C PRO A 1010 -9.20 -43.75 21.66
N ILE A 1011 -9.78 -42.92 20.78
CA ILE A 1011 -9.92 -41.46 20.98
C ILE A 1011 -10.97 -41.14 22.08
N ASP A 1012 -11.06 -39.88 22.49
CA ASP A 1012 -12.06 -39.39 23.46
C ASP A 1012 -13.50 -39.71 23.00
N GLY A 1013 -14.32 -40.24 23.91
CA GLY A 1013 -15.65 -40.79 23.63
C GLY A 1013 -15.65 -42.20 23.01
N GLY A 1014 -14.47 -42.80 22.79
CA GLY A 1014 -14.31 -44.15 22.23
C GLY A 1014 -14.86 -45.26 23.12
N SER A 1015 -15.15 -46.43 22.52
CA SER A 1015 -15.68 -47.59 23.26
C SER A 1015 -14.59 -48.63 23.58
N ILE A 1016 -14.54 -49.07 24.84
CA ILE A 1016 -13.70 -50.19 25.30
C ILE A 1016 -14.61 -51.37 25.70
N ASN A 1017 -14.18 -52.61 25.46
CA ASN A 1017 -14.99 -53.79 25.77
C ASN A 1017 -14.13 -54.99 26.21
N LYS A 1018 -14.76 -56.14 26.48
CA LYS A 1018 -14.08 -57.36 26.93
C LYS A 1018 -13.01 -57.89 25.96
N ASP A 1019 -13.15 -57.63 24.65
CA ASP A 1019 -12.33 -58.23 23.59
C ASP A 1019 -11.30 -57.26 22.98
N LYS A 1020 -11.45 -55.94 23.21
CA LYS A 1020 -10.47 -54.89 22.93
C LYS A 1020 -10.18 -54.10 24.20
N THR A 1021 -9.07 -54.43 24.84
CA THR A 1021 -8.77 -54.02 26.22
C THR A 1021 -7.57 -53.09 26.36
N THR A 1022 -7.01 -52.50 25.30
CA THR A 1022 -5.79 -51.67 25.43
C THR A 1022 -6.03 -50.23 25.00
N ILE A 1023 -5.72 -49.28 25.88
CA ILE A 1023 -5.61 -47.84 25.60
C ILE A 1023 -4.15 -47.56 25.25
N THR A 1024 -3.91 -46.99 24.07
CA THR A 1024 -2.59 -46.58 23.58
C THR A 1024 -2.49 -45.06 23.59
N ILE A 1025 -1.41 -44.52 24.14
CA ILE A 1025 -1.13 -43.09 24.25
C ILE A 1025 0.21 -42.80 23.57
N THR A 1026 0.24 -41.87 22.62
CA THR A 1026 1.47 -41.56 21.85
C THR A 1026 1.82 -40.09 21.93
N TYR A 1027 3.06 -39.79 22.36
CA TYR A 1027 3.63 -38.45 22.41
C TYR A 1027 4.61 -38.21 21.26
N ASN A 1028 4.74 -36.94 20.86
CA ASN A 1028 5.66 -36.51 19.80
C ASN A 1028 7.15 -36.63 20.20
N THR A 1029 7.44 -36.62 21.50
CA THR A 1029 8.78 -36.77 22.09
C THR A 1029 8.77 -37.82 23.20
N SER A 1030 9.97 -38.26 23.63
CA SER A 1030 10.08 -39.22 24.73
C SER A 1030 9.75 -38.54 26.06
N VAL A 1031 8.85 -39.14 26.82
CA VAL A 1031 8.34 -38.62 28.09
C VAL A 1031 8.44 -39.66 29.20
N THR A 1032 8.42 -39.19 30.44
CA THR A 1032 8.28 -40.02 31.63
C THR A 1032 6.90 -39.79 32.22
N ILE A 1033 6.14 -40.84 32.50
CA ILE A 1033 4.85 -40.73 33.18
C ILE A 1033 5.11 -40.40 34.65
N LEU A 1034 4.56 -39.27 35.10
CA LEU A 1034 4.61 -38.83 36.49
C LEU A 1034 3.42 -39.37 37.27
N ASP A 1035 2.24 -39.40 36.66
CA ASP A 1035 1.03 -39.90 37.30
C ASP A 1035 -0.01 -40.39 36.28
N ALA A 1036 -0.87 -41.33 36.66
CA ALA A 1036 -1.97 -41.81 35.81
C ALA A 1036 -3.13 -42.42 36.62
N ALA A 1037 -4.37 -42.24 36.14
CA ALA A 1037 -5.58 -42.76 36.77
C ALA A 1037 -6.61 -43.25 35.73
N PHE A 1038 -7.44 -44.22 36.12
CA PHE A 1038 -8.58 -44.69 35.32
C PHE A 1038 -9.85 -44.80 36.20
N GLY A 1039 -10.87 -44.02 35.85
CA GLY A 1039 -11.98 -43.70 36.73
C GLY A 1039 -11.47 -43.09 38.05
N ASN A 1040 -12.06 -43.48 39.17
CA ASN A 1040 -11.66 -42.97 40.49
C ASN A 1040 -10.47 -43.72 41.11
N LYS A 1041 -9.65 -44.43 40.32
CA LYS A 1041 -8.53 -45.25 40.82
C LYS A 1041 -7.22 -44.86 40.15
N MET A 1042 -6.19 -44.65 40.95
CA MET A 1042 -4.81 -44.48 40.48
C MET A 1042 -4.31 -45.78 39.83
N ILE A 1043 -3.58 -45.63 38.73
CA ILE A 1043 -2.95 -46.73 38.01
C ILE A 1043 -1.56 -46.97 38.62
N ASP A 1044 -1.21 -48.23 38.87
CA ASP A 1044 0.19 -48.59 39.13
C ASP A 1044 0.99 -48.38 37.85
N LEU A 1045 1.93 -47.44 37.86
CA LEU A 1045 2.71 -47.07 36.67
C LEU A 1045 3.50 -48.25 36.08
N ASN A 1046 3.80 -49.29 36.87
CA ASN A 1046 4.45 -50.51 36.37
C ASN A 1046 3.54 -51.38 35.47
N SER A 1047 2.22 -51.12 35.49
CA SER A 1047 1.24 -51.79 34.62
C SER A 1047 1.12 -51.14 33.24
N ILE A 1048 1.70 -49.94 33.05
CA ILE A 1048 1.78 -49.27 31.76
C ILE A 1048 3.04 -49.74 31.05
N THR A 1049 2.88 -50.25 29.84
CA THR A 1049 3.98 -50.78 29.03
C THR A 1049 4.39 -49.78 27.97
N THR A 1050 5.69 -49.64 27.72
CA THR A 1050 6.23 -48.80 26.64
C THR A 1050 7.51 -49.42 26.09
N ALA A 1051 7.75 -49.27 24.79
CA ALA A 1051 8.96 -49.76 24.12
C ALA A 1051 9.97 -48.64 23.83
N ASP A 1052 9.51 -47.39 23.71
CA ASP A 1052 10.27 -46.26 23.18
C ASP A 1052 10.16 -44.98 24.06
N ASN A 1053 9.46 -45.09 25.19
CA ASN A 1053 9.10 -43.97 26.06
C ASN A 1053 8.35 -42.84 25.33
N LYS A 1054 7.75 -43.12 24.17
CA LYS A 1054 6.87 -42.20 23.41
C LYS A 1054 5.46 -42.75 23.33
N THR A 1055 5.33 -44.06 23.18
CA THR A 1055 4.07 -44.78 23.05
C THR A 1055 3.86 -45.67 24.27
N PHE A 1056 2.74 -45.50 24.96
CA PHE A 1056 2.40 -46.19 26.20
C PHE A 1056 1.09 -46.95 26.03
N THR A 1057 1.03 -48.16 26.56
CA THR A 1057 -0.17 -49.00 26.51
C THR A 1057 -0.63 -49.40 27.90
N TYR A 1058 -1.90 -49.15 28.20
CA TYR A 1058 -2.58 -49.51 29.45
C TYR A 1058 -3.79 -50.40 29.16
N THR A 1059 -3.94 -51.47 29.94
CA THR A 1059 -5.09 -52.39 29.82
C THR A 1059 -6.03 -52.22 31.00
N PRO A 1060 -7.25 -51.66 30.83
CA PRO A 1060 -8.21 -51.55 31.93
C PRO A 1060 -8.61 -52.92 32.50
N PRO A 1061 -9.00 -52.99 33.80
CA PRO A 1061 -9.41 -54.24 34.44
C PRO A 1061 -10.57 -54.93 33.72
N SER A 1062 -10.59 -56.27 33.67
CA SER A 1062 -11.60 -57.03 32.92
C SER A 1062 -13.02 -57.02 33.52
N ASN A 1063 -13.22 -56.38 34.69
CA ASN A 1063 -14.47 -56.40 35.46
C ASN A 1063 -15.18 -55.03 35.54
N LEU A 1064 -15.03 -54.17 34.52
CA LEU A 1064 -15.71 -52.87 34.46
C LEU A 1064 -17.24 -53.02 34.40
N LYS A 1065 -17.95 -52.14 35.11
CA LYS A 1065 -19.41 -51.99 34.95
C LYS A 1065 -19.70 -51.15 33.71
N LYS A 1066 -20.84 -51.34 33.05
CA LYS A 1066 -21.28 -50.48 31.93
C LYS A 1066 -21.34 -49.02 32.39
N GLY A 1067 -20.64 -48.12 31.71
CA GLY A 1067 -20.53 -46.71 32.12
C GLY A 1067 -19.41 -45.96 31.39
N VAL A 1068 -19.27 -44.67 31.71
CA VAL A 1068 -18.19 -43.81 31.22
C VAL A 1068 -17.06 -43.77 32.25
N TYR A 1069 -15.81 -43.92 31.81
CA TYR A 1069 -14.62 -43.90 32.63
C TYR A 1069 -13.64 -42.88 32.08
N GLU A 1070 -13.12 -42.03 32.96
CA GLU A 1070 -12.09 -41.05 32.64
C GLU A 1070 -10.70 -41.69 32.77
N PHE A 1071 -9.82 -41.49 31.79
CA PHE A 1071 -8.40 -41.83 31.88
C PHE A 1071 -7.60 -40.53 31.93
N TYR A 1072 -6.81 -40.39 33.00
CA TYR A 1072 -5.98 -39.24 33.28
C TYR A 1072 -4.51 -39.65 33.22
N ILE A 1073 -3.66 -38.79 32.65
CA ILE A 1073 -2.21 -38.99 32.63
C ILE A 1073 -1.46 -37.66 32.69
N LEU A 1074 -0.41 -37.63 33.51
CA LEU A 1074 0.53 -36.53 33.64
C LEU A 1074 1.93 -37.02 33.26
N VAL A 1075 2.59 -36.32 32.36
CA VAL A 1075 3.93 -36.68 31.88
C VAL A 1075 4.90 -35.51 31.95
N LYS A 1076 6.20 -35.83 31.86
CA LYS A 1076 7.28 -34.86 31.80
C LYS A 1076 8.31 -35.25 30.74
N ASP A 1077 8.73 -34.30 29.91
CA ASP A 1077 9.80 -34.55 28.95
C ASP A 1077 11.21 -34.36 29.55
N LYS A 1078 12.24 -34.63 28.74
CA LYS A 1078 13.65 -34.47 29.14
C LYS A 1078 14.06 -33.03 29.48
N ASN A 1079 13.32 -32.03 28.97
CA ASN A 1079 13.61 -30.61 29.15
C ASN A 1079 12.96 -30.06 30.43
N GLY A 1080 12.05 -30.82 31.00
CA GLY A 1080 11.40 -30.52 32.26
C GLY A 1080 9.96 -30.05 32.13
N ASP A 1081 9.45 -29.96 30.90
CA ASP A 1081 8.10 -29.52 30.61
C ASP A 1081 7.10 -30.62 31.00
N THR A 1082 6.07 -30.25 31.74
CA THR A 1082 5.00 -31.16 32.20
C THR A 1082 3.74 -30.96 31.38
N LEU A 1083 3.07 -32.07 31.03
CA LEU A 1083 1.81 -32.03 30.30
C LEU A 1083 0.78 -32.98 30.90
N GLU A 1084 -0.40 -32.44 31.15
CA GLU A 1084 -1.56 -33.14 31.68
C GLU A 1084 -2.58 -33.39 30.56
N SER A 1085 -3.12 -34.61 30.52
CA SER A 1085 -4.08 -35.03 29.50
C SER A 1085 -5.15 -35.95 30.10
N THR A 1086 -6.40 -35.72 29.71
CA THR A 1086 -7.58 -36.46 30.20
C THR A 1086 -8.46 -36.86 29.02
N VAL A 1087 -8.99 -38.09 29.04
CA VAL A 1087 -9.81 -38.67 27.96
C VAL A 1087 -10.93 -39.56 28.55
N HIS A 1088 -12.10 -39.62 27.93
CA HIS A 1088 -13.26 -40.38 28.43
C HIS A 1088 -13.59 -41.58 27.54
N TYR A 1089 -13.91 -42.71 28.16
CA TYR A 1089 -14.21 -43.96 27.47
C TYR A 1089 -15.54 -44.59 27.91
N HIS A 1090 -16.31 -45.10 26.95
CA HIS A 1090 -17.55 -45.83 27.21
C HIS A 1090 -17.30 -47.33 27.25
N TYR A 1091 -17.59 -48.00 28.38
CA TYR A 1091 -17.50 -49.46 28.48
C TYR A 1091 -18.85 -50.15 28.27
N THR A 1092 -18.93 -51.11 27.34
CA THR A 1092 -20.11 -51.98 27.15
C THR A 1092 -19.72 -53.46 26.95
N PRO A 1093 -20.41 -54.43 27.57
CA PRO A 1093 -19.94 -55.83 27.61
C PRO A 1093 -20.33 -56.73 26.41
N TYR A 1094 -21.15 -56.30 25.43
CA TYR A 1094 -21.58 -57.16 24.31
C TYR A 1094 -21.81 -56.39 23.00
N VAL A 1095 -21.36 -56.95 21.87
CA VAL A 1095 -21.63 -56.49 20.49
C VAL A 1095 -22.77 -57.34 19.90
N HIS A 1096 -23.76 -56.72 19.26
CA HIS A 1096 -24.77 -57.43 18.46
C HIS A 1096 -24.74 -56.99 17.01
N ALA A 1097 -24.82 -58.00 16.14
CA ALA A 1097 -24.72 -57.94 14.70
C ALA A 1097 -26.11 -57.97 14.05
N GLY A 1098 -26.26 -57.18 12.98
CA GLY A 1098 -27.22 -57.40 11.90
C GLY A 1098 -28.64 -56.85 12.12
N GLU A 1099 -29.05 -55.88 11.29
CA GLU A 1099 -30.33 -55.88 10.57
C GLU A 1099 -30.37 -54.79 9.49
N ASN A 1100 -31.01 -55.11 8.35
CA ASN A 1100 -31.20 -54.27 7.17
C ASN A 1100 -32.21 -53.12 7.42
N ILE A 1101 -32.18 -52.08 6.57
CA ILE A 1101 -33.32 -51.34 5.95
C ILE A 1101 -32.82 -49.91 5.62
N LEU A 1102 -32.78 -49.54 4.32
CA LEU A 1102 -33.44 -48.35 3.77
C LEU A 1102 -32.93 -48.00 2.36
N THR A 1103 -33.72 -48.44 1.39
CA THR A 1103 -34.01 -47.77 0.13
C THR A 1103 -34.59 -46.37 0.40
N HIS A 1104 -33.78 -45.30 0.39
CA HIS A 1104 -34.22 -43.92 0.15
C HIS A 1104 -33.02 -43.02 -0.19
N PRO A 1105 -33.13 -42.08 -1.16
CA PRO A 1105 -32.07 -41.13 -1.45
C PRO A 1105 -31.98 -40.10 -0.31
N LEU A 1106 -30.80 -39.96 0.29
CA LEU A 1106 -30.52 -38.95 1.30
C LEU A 1106 -30.54 -37.56 0.64
N VAL A 1107 -31.63 -36.84 0.88
CA VAL A 1107 -31.74 -35.38 0.78
C VAL A 1107 -31.11 -34.80 2.04
N GLY A 1108 -30.06 -33.99 1.90
CA GLY A 1108 -29.57 -33.14 2.99
C GLY A 1108 -28.06 -32.97 3.07
N ILE A 1109 -27.48 -32.14 2.19
CA ILE A 1109 -26.18 -31.52 2.48
C ILE A 1109 -26.48 -30.26 3.30
N SER A 1110 -26.05 -30.24 4.56
CA SER A 1110 -26.08 -29.04 5.40
C SER A 1110 -24.69 -28.40 5.42
N ILE A 1111 -24.58 -27.17 4.90
CA ILE A 1111 -23.37 -26.35 4.96
C ILE A 1111 -23.44 -25.52 6.25
N LEU A 1112 -22.64 -25.85 7.25
CA LEU A 1112 -22.52 -25.08 8.49
C LEU A 1112 -21.35 -24.10 8.39
N ALA A 1113 -21.65 -22.80 8.36
CA ALA A 1113 -20.67 -21.72 8.53
C ALA A 1113 -20.59 -21.33 10.01
N ALA A 1114 -19.44 -21.57 10.66
CA ALA A 1114 -19.20 -21.12 12.03
C ALA A 1114 -18.96 -19.61 12.05
N THR A 1115 -19.93 -18.84 12.56
CA THR A 1115 -19.78 -17.41 12.86
C THR A 1115 -19.28 -17.24 14.29
N ALA A 1116 -18.23 -16.46 14.50
CA ALA A 1116 -17.78 -16.05 15.82
C ALA A 1116 -17.91 -14.52 15.97
N ALA A 1117 -18.85 -14.13 16.84
CA ALA A 1117 -19.05 -12.85 17.51
C ALA A 1117 -19.73 -11.67 16.77
N GLY A 1118 -21.07 -11.72 16.70
CA GLY A 1118 -21.93 -10.76 17.41
C GLY A 1118 -22.05 -9.31 16.93
N ILE A 1119 -22.78 -9.06 15.82
CA ILE A 1119 -23.69 -7.90 15.68
C ILE A 1119 -24.99 -8.41 15.03
N ILE A 1120 -26.11 -8.27 15.74
CA ILE A 1120 -27.45 -8.39 15.16
C ILE A 1120 -27.73 -7.06 14.45
N LEU A 1121 -27.91 -7.10 13.13
CA LEU A 1121 -28.51 -6.00 12.38
C LEU A 1121 -29.76 -6.53 11.68
N THR A 1122 -30.91 -6.20 12.27
CA THR A 1122 -32.24 -6.37 11.68
C THR A 1122 -32.69 -5.01 11.13
N ILE A 1123 -32.78 -4.85 9.80
CA ILE A 1123 -33.54 -3.75 9.12
C ILE A 1123 -34.05 -4.34 7.79
N HIS A 1124 -35.33 -4.73 7.68
CA HIS A 1124 -36.51 -3.98 7.20
C HIS A 1124 -36.42 -3.34 5.79
N LYS A 1125 -37.44 -3.67 4.99
CA LYS A 1125 -37.71 -3.32 3.58
C LYS A 1125 -37.91 -1.81 3.35
N ALA A 1126 -37.13 -1.23 2.43
CA ALA A 1126 -37.42 -0.13 1.47
C ALA A 1126 -36.05 0.37 0.95
N LYS A 1127 -35.77 0.83 -0.27
CA LYS A 1127 -36.45 1.08 -1.55
C LYS A 1127 -35.39 0.76 -2.63
N ARG A 1128 -35.80 0.49 -3.85
CA ARG A 1128 -34.90 0.16 -4.97
C ARG A 1128 -33.98 1.35 -5.27
N THR A 1129 -32.68 1.14 -5.33
CA THR A 1129 -31.73 1.94 -6.14
C THR A 1129 -30.91 0.96 -6.94
N GLY A 1130 -30.66 1.29 -8.20
CA GLY A 1130 -30.05 0.40 -9.18
C GLY A 1130 -28.58 0.14 -8.89
N PHE A 1131 -28.28 -0.78 -7.99
CA PHE A 1131 -26.93 -1.31 -7.87
C PHE A 1131 -26.78 -2.52 -8.78
N THR A 1132 -25.83 -2.44 -9.72
CA THR A 1132 -25.37 -3.59 -10.49
C THR A 1132 -24.81 -4.63 -9.54
N HIS A 1133 -25.63 -5.65 -9.29
CA HIS A 1133 -25.51 -6.71 -8.31
C HIS A 1133 -24.27 -7.60 -8.51
N PHE A 1134 -23.09 -7.12 -8.11
CA PHE A 1134 -21.87 -7.90 -7.95
C PHE A 1134 -21.20 -7.60 -6.60
N VAL A 1135 -20.50 -8.57 -6.01
CA VAL A 1135 -19.51 -8.26 -4.97
C VAL A 1135 -18.26 -7.72 -5.66
N TYR A 1136 -17.78 -6.56 -5.21
CA TYR A 1136 -16.62 -5.88 -5.79
C TYR A 1136 -15.46 -5.91 -4.80
N LEU A 1137 -14.27 -6.21 -5.32
CA LEU A 1137 -13.01 -6.00 -4.60
C LEU A 1137 -12.07 -5.28 -5.57
N LYS A 1138 -11.63 -4.07 -5.21
CA LYS A 1138 -10.82 -3.19 -6.07
C LYS A 1138 -11.39 -3.04 -7.49
N ASN A 1139 -12.68 -2.74 -7.60
CA ASN A 1139 -13.38 -2.39 -8.84
C ASN A 1139 -13.41 -3.46 -9.95
N LYS A 1140 -13.08 -4.73 -9.64
CA LYS A 1140 -13.40 -5.87 -10.54
C LYS A 1140 -14.71 -6.52 -10.13
N LYS A 1141 -15.59 -6.78 -11.11
CA LYS A 1141 -16.82 -7.57 -10.96
C LYS A 1141 -16.44 -9.01 -10.64
N LEU A 1142 -16.67 -9.47 -9.41
CA LEU A 1142 -16.27 -10.83 -9.01
C LEU A 1142 -17.40 -11.85 -9.23
N ILE A 1143 -18.59 -11.63 -8.65
CA ILE A 1143 -19.69 -12.61 -8.69
C ILE A 1143 -21.06 -11.89 -8.65
N PRO A 1144 -22.07 -12.32 -9.44
CA PRO A 1144 -23.42 -11.76 -9.36
C PRO A 1144 -24.13 -12.07 -8.03
N PHE A 1145 -24.88 -11.11 -7.48
CA PHE A 1145 -25.54 -11.15 -6.15
C PHE A 1145 -26.65 -12.22 -5.99
N PHE A 1146 -26.89 -13.06 -7.01
CA PHE A 1146 -27.91 -14.11 -7.02
C PHE A 1146 -27.36 -15.53 -6.78
N LYS A 1147 -26.07 -15.69 -6.42
CA LYS A 1147 -25.46 -17.00 -6.10
C LYS A 1147 -24.86 -17.01 -4.70
N THR A 1148 -25.07 -18.10 -3.97
CA THR A 1148 -24.52 -18.32 -2.61
C THR A 1148 -22.99 -18.34 -2.65
N ILE A 1149 -22.34 -17.41 -1.92
CA ILE A 1149 -20.89 -17.36 -1.74
C ILE A 1149 -20.58 -17.91 -0.34
N ILE A 1150 -19.67 -18.89 -0.27
CA ILE A 1150 -19.22 -19.44 1.01
C ILE A 1150 -18.01 -18.64 1.48
N LEU A 1151 -18.14 -18.04 2.67
CA LEU A 1151 -17.06 -17.32 3.36
C LEU A 1151 -16.50 -18.23 4.46
N GLY A 1152 -15.27 -18.69 4.27
CA GLY A 1152 -14.61 -19.65 5.17
C GLY A 1152 -14.63 -21.10 4.65
N PRO A 1153 -14.24 -22.07 5.49
CA PRO A 1153 -14.05 -23.44 5.07
C PRO A 1153 -15.36 -24.16 4.71
N VAL A 1154 -15.30 -24.99 3.67
CA VAL A 1154 -16.43 -25.85 3.25
C VAL A 1154 -16.32 -27.18 3.97
N SER A 1155 -17.36 -27.58 4.69
CA SER A 1155 -17.38 -28.87 5.37
C SER A 1155 -18.48 -29.76 4.80
N ILE A 1156 -18.16 -31.04 4.62
CA ILE A 1156 -19.07 -32.08 4.16
C ILE A 1156 -19.11 -33.12 5.26
N ASN A 1157 -20.31 -33.37 5.77
CA ASN A 1157 -20.54 -34.45 6.71
C ASN A 1157 -21.42 -35.50 6.05
N ILE A 1158 -20.93 -36.73 5.96
CA ILE A 1158 -21.72 -37.85 5.47
C ILE A 1158 -22.02 -38.77 6.64
N ASP A 1159 -23.26 -38.69 7.11
CA ASP A 1159 -23.78 -39.48 8.22
C ASP A 1159 -24.48 -40.73 7.67
N ASP A 1160 -23.70 -41.61 7.03
CA ASP A 1160 -24.20 -42.88 6.51
C ASP A 1160 -23.22 -44.01 6.85
N ASN A 1161 -23.66 -44.88 7.74
CA ASN A 1161 -22.91 -46.02 8.26
C ASN A 1161 -22.75 -47.18 7.26
N ARG A 1162 -23.32 -47.06 6.04
CA ARG A 1162 -23.21 -48.04 4.95
C ARG A 1162 -22.02 -47.78 4.02
N ILE A 1163 -21.43 -46.59 4.10
CA ILE A 1163 -20.25 -46.20 3.32
C ILE A 1163 -19.03 -46.94 3.89
N ALA A 1164 -18.21 -47.51 3.01
CA ALA A 1164 -16.90 -48.07 3.33
C ALA A 1164 -15.78 -47.05 3.12
N LYS A 1165 -15.93 -46.14 2.16
CA LYS A 1165 -15.08 -44.96 2.03
C LYS A 1165 -15.77 -43.82 1.28
N ALA A 1166 -15.44 -42.59 1.66
CA ALA A 1166 -15.82 -41.36 0.97
C ALA A 1166 -14.57 -40.70 0.39
N GLU A 1167 -14.63 -40.31 -0.86
CA GLU A 1167 -13.59 -39.58 -1.58
C GLU A 1167 -14.10 -38.19 -1.95
N PHE A 1168 -13.29 -37.17 -1.71
CA PHE A 1168 -13.67 -35.78 -1.89
C PHE A 1168 -12.77 -35.13 -2.94
N TYR A 1169 -13.38 -34.53 -3.96
CA TYR A 1169 -12.71 -33.96 -5.11
C TYR A 1169 -13.03 -32.47 -5.24
N ILE A 1170 -12.00 -31.66 -5.52
CA ILE A 1170 -12.14 -30.25 -5.88
C ILE A 1170 -11.55 -30.05 -7.27
N ASP A 1171 -12.32 -29.44 -8.17
CA ASP A 1171 -11.95 -29.20 -9.57
C ASP A 1171 -11.44 -30.49 -10.27
N GLY A 1172 -12.12 -31.61 -10.00
CA GLY A 1172 -11.78 -32.93 -10.50
C GLY A 1172 -10.54 -33.59 -9.87
N LYS A 1173 -9.87 -32.92 -8.91
CA LYS A 1173 -8.68 -33.44 -8.22
C LYS A 1173 -9.05 -34.03 -6.85
N LEU A 1174 -8.67 -35.30 -6.60
CA LEU A 1174 -8.85 -35.95 -5.30
C LEU A 1174 -8.09 -35.19 -4.22
N LYS A 1175 -8.81 -34.78 -3.18
CA LYS A 1175 -8.26 -34.08 -2.02
C LYS A 1175 -8.11 -35.00 -0.82
N GLU A 1176 -9.09 -35.85 -0.56
CA GLU A 1176 -9.07 -36.74 0.60
C GLU A 1176 -9.91 -38.00 0.39
N THR A 1177 -9.53 -39.08 1.08
CA THR A 1177 -10.28 -40.34 1.15
C THR A 1177 -10.45 -40.74 2.61
N ILE A 1178 -11.69 -40.79 3.09
CA ILE A 1178 -12.03 -41.19 4.46
C ILE A 1178 -12.66 -42.57 4.42
N THR A 1179 -12.10 -43.55 5.12
CA THR A 1179 -12.50 -44.98 5.07
C THR A 1179 -13.22 -45.45 6.34
N THR A 1180 -13.46 -44.56 7.31
CA THR A 1180 -14.17 -44.85 8.57
C THR A 1180 -15.06 -43.67 9.00
N PRO A 1181 -16.29 -43.89 9.51
CA PRO A 1181 -17.17 -42.80 9.97
C PRO A 1181 -16.64 -42.10 11.25
N PRO A 1182 -16.98 -40.83 11.52
CA PRO A 1182 -17.79 -39.95 10.68
C PRO A 1182 -17.03 -39.53 9.42
N TYR A 1183 -17.68 -39.63 8.27
CA TYR A 1183 -17.11 -39.23 6.97
C TYR A 1183 -17.20 -37.71 6.83
N PHE A 1184 -16.45 -37.01 7.68
CA PHE A 1184 -16.40 -35.56 7.76
C PHE A 1184 -15.14 -35.06 7.09
N TRP A 1185 -15.31 -34.21 6.08
CA TRP A 1185 -14.20 -33.58 5.39
C TRP A 1185 -14.38 -32.07 5.34
N GLN A 1186 -13.30 -31.33 5.60
CA GLN A 1186 -13.32 -29.88 5.58
C GLN A 1186 -12.25 -29.34 4.62
N TRP A 1187 -12.69 -28.64 3.59
CA TRP A 1187 -11.83 -27.91 2.69
C TRP A 1187 -11.61 -26.48 3.21
N ASN A 1188 -10.39 -26.23 3.70
CA ASN A 1188 -9.97 -24.94 4.25
C ASN A 1188 -8.74 -24.34 3.53
N GLU A 1189 -8.48 -24.77 2.30
CA GLU A 1189 -7.40 -24.19 1.49
C GLU A 1189 -7.79 -22.79 0.99
N LYS A 1190 -6.78 -21.97 0.68
CA LYS A 1190 -6.99 -20.64 0.06
C LYS A 1190 -7.57 -20.83 -1.33
N ALA A 1191 -8.81 -20.38 -1.51
CA ALA A 1191 -9.53 -20.52 -2.75
C ALA A 1191 -10.37 -19.27 -3.03
N PHE A 1192 -10.54 -18.98 -4.32
CA PHE A 1192 -11.13 -17.73 -4.80
C PHE A 1192 -11.89 -18.01 -6.10
N LEU A 1193 -13.16 -17.60 -6.14
CA LEU A 1193 -14.09 -17.76 -7.29
C LEU A 1193 -14.69 -19.18 -7.40
N LYS A 1194 -14.97 -19.61 -8.64
CA LYS A 1194 -15.79 -20.78 -8.99
C LYS A 1194 -14.94 -22.05 -8.90
N HIS A 1195 -15.40 -22.99 -8.09
CA HIS A 1195 -14.83 -24.34 -7.99
C HIS A 1195 -15.93 -25.39 -8.15
N THR A 1196 -15.55 -26.62 -8.51
CA THR A 1196 -16.45 -27.78 -8.46
C THR A 1196 -16.09 -28.68 -7.30
N LEU A 1197 -17.11 -29.17 -6.60
CA LEU A 1197 -17.00 -30.16 -5.54
C LEU A 1197 -17.71 -31.43 -6.00
N GLU A 1198 -17.03 -32.55 -5.96
CA GLU A 1198 -17.61 -33.86 -6.16
C GLU A 1198 -17.26 -34.76 -4.97
N THR A 1199 -18.27 -35.41 -4.40
CA THR A 1199 -18.05 -36.44 -3.37
C THR A 1199 -18.48 -37.79 -3.93
N ARG A 1200 -17.57 -38.76 -3.88
CA ARG A 1200 -17.83 -40.15 -4.28
C ARG A 1200 -17.81 -41.04 -3.06
N VAL A 1201 -18.88 -41.75 -2.80
CA VAL A 1201 -18.96 -42.69 -1.68
C VAL A 1201 -19.04 -44.11 -2.22
N TYR A 1202 -18.34 -45.01 -1.55
CA TYR A 1202 -18.21 -46.42 -1.92
C TYR A 1202 -18.77 -47.28 -0.81
N ASP A 1203 -19.55 -48.31 -1.14
CA ASP A 1203 -19.98 -49.33 -0.18
C ASP A 1203 -18.87 -50.36 0.09
N GLN A 1204 -19.12 -51.31 1.01
CA GLN A 1204 -18.16 -52.37 1.35
C GLN A 1204 -17.91 -53.37 0.20
N GLN A 1205 -18.74 -53.37 -0.83
CA GLN A 1205 -18.59 -54.19 -2.03
C GLN A 1205 -17.84 -53.45 -3.15
N GLY A 1206 -17.51 -52.17 -2.95
CA GLY A 1206 -16.78 -51.33 -3.90
C GLY A 1206 -17.67 -50.60 -4.92
N ASN A 1207 -18.99 -50.66 -4.79
CA ASN A 1207 -19.89 -49.90 -5.66
C ASN A 1207 -19.86 -48.43 -5.24
N SER A 1208 -19.84 -47.51 -6.23
CA SER A 1208 -19.73 -46.09 -5.97
C SER A 1208 -20.94 -45.30 -6.44
N ILE A 1209 -21.34 -44.30 -5.67
CA ILE A 1209 -22.25 -43.24 -6.11
C ILE A 1209 -21.59 -41.87 -5.91
N SER A 1210 -21.82 -40.97 -6.86
CA SER A 1210 -21.29 -39.60 -6.84
C SER A 1210 -22.40 -38.60 -6.61
N THR A 1211 -22.10 -37.52 -5.91
CA THR A 1211 -22.98 -36.33 -5.84
C THR A 1211 -23.15 -35.63 -7.19
N GLY A 1212 -22.32 -35.97 -8.19
CA GLY A 1212 -22.07 -35.13 -9.35
C GLY A 1212 -21.24 -33.90 -8.98
N GLU A 1213 -20.72 -33.21 -9.99
CA GLU A 1213 -19.99 -31.94 -9.78
C GLU A 1213 -20.96 -30.84 -9.36
N MET A 1214 -20.87 -30.44 -8.09
CA MET A 1214 -21.57 -29.28 -7.57
C MET A 1214 -20.69 -28.05 -7.74
N THR A 1215 -21.16 -27.07 -8.52
CA THR A 1215 -20.47 -25.78 -8.65
C THR A 1215 -20.78 -24.91 -7.44
N PHE A 1216 -19.74 -24.35 -6.81
CA PHE A 1216 -19.88 -23.36 -5.73
C PHE A 1216 -18.85 -22.24 -5.89
N TYR A 1217 -19.12 -21.10 -5.24
CA TYR A 1217 -18.23 -19.95 -5.23
C TYR A 1217 -17.74 -19.73 -3.80
N ILE A 1218 -16.42 -19.70 -3.61
CA ILE A 1218 -15.81 -19.57 -2.29
C ILE A 1218 -14.88 -18.34 -2.23
N PHE A 1219 -14.85 -17.71 -1.07
CA PHE A 1219 -13.88 -16.70 -0.71
C PHE A 1219 -13.30 -17.09 0.66
N ASN A 1220 -12.16 -17.79 0.64
CA ASN A 1220 -11.48 -18.27 1.85
C ASN A 1220 -10.09 -17.61 2.01
N PRO A 1221 -10.03 -16.39 2.56
CA PRO A 1221 -8.79 -15.64 2.72
C PRO A 1221 -8.01 -16.08 3.98
N SER A 1222 -6.68 -15.89 3.98
CA SER A 1222 -5.85 -16.13 5.17
C SER A 1222 -6.24 -15.23 6.35
N LYS A 1223 -6.00 -15.67 7.61
CA LYS A 1223 -6.29 -14.91 8.86
C LYS A 1223 -5.80 -13.46 8.87
N LYS A 1224 -4.76 -13.12 8.09
CA LYS A 1224 -4.20 -11.75 7.99
C LYS A 1224 -5.09 -10.79 7.17
N MET A 1225 -5.89 -11.29 6.22
CA MET A 1225 -6.76 -10.48 5.35
C MET A 1225 -8.09 -10.08 6.02
N PHE A 1226 -8.55 -10.85 7.02
CA PHE A 1226 -9.84 -10.61 7.69
C PHE A 1226 -9.87 -9.30 8.50
N ARG A 1227 -8.71 -8.82 8.98
CA ARG A 1227 -8.61 -7.52 9.70
C ARG A 1227 -8.62 -6.29 8.79
N GLN A 1228 -8.37 -6.44 7.49
CA GLN A 1228 -8.43 -5.32 6.52
C GLN A 1228 -9.81 -5.20 5.84
N ALA A 1229 -10.59 -6.29 5.79
CA ALA A 1229 -11.93 -6.28 5.20
C ALA A 1229 -13.03 -5.76 6.16
N ALA A 1230 -12.74 -5.65 7.46
CA ALA A 1230 -13.67 -5.11 8.46
C ALA A 1230 -13.59 -3.57 8.59
N SER A 1231 -12.69 -2.91 7.87
CA SER A 1231 -12.48 -1.46 7.93
C SER A 1231 -12.58 -0.76 6.57
N GLN A 1232 -13.20 -1.39 5.57
CA GLN A 1232 -13.50 -0.79 4.26
C GLN A 1232 -14.92 -1.11 3.83
#